data_AF-A0A6A4CP95-F1
#
_entry.id   AF-A0A6A4CP95-F1
#
_cell.length_a   1.000
_cell.length_b   1.000
_cell.length_c   1.000
_cell.angle_alpha   90.00
_cell.angle_beta   90.00
_cell.angle_gamma   90.00
#
_symmetry.space_group_name_H-M   'P 1'
#
loop_
_entity.id
_entity.type
_entity.pdbx_description
1 polymer ?
#
loop_
_entity_poly.entity_id
_entity_poly.type
_entity_poly.pdbx_seq_one_letter_code
_entity_poly.pdbx_strand_id
1 'polypeptide(L)'
;MSAIDANPEHSSWKTENPNKARDAISWHAYTSGMKAGSVALAIAGAAVYTANARWPAFRNRLNTSAKTALVISPFLGAFTLEAEMRLMHGARNPERYLASMDGTYVEPQQEASRIKFWQKSANFLYDHPYRALISVGAPLVGGIYAYQHLNKGISASQQIMHTRIYGQASVVVLLLSSMAFHDYMAKRGKFTAEDNEHWKNAVHSTVRSFKMTAKPLVRPSDVDVQSLVMPLPQGVEMPRAASHRTSSKSGRRRSSSGSKKNSSSKPAHNSNANTNRPDGSRMTQQQLHVWEPVLTLGWSIGICFTIATMCIALGVVIAYTSSTLTTLRVVYDGNPGTESANAVQTDGNVTQLSNCRLDSVDDANSFHTDHTCFVNLKLPQEVKSPVRVFYELDGYYQNHRRFVSSIIRTQFTDEFRPDDGTSMLECYPMKSAVSELCTIGACESTSAAKQRELFPCGIVANTLFNDIFWLHEGFLPSGEKLSRTDMTSKGIARTYAAHNNKNPTWDVSLNTYLPVWHNPNMSRIIPPPNGPTAPYITADYTNNTAWVHDALDKDYGVGTGVESEFWRVWVEGAAMHPFRKPYGRIERDLPANTTLTFAVQSNFFVRSFSGTKALVLEEVGWFGSANYLLGGFFLGVGGIFFVAVVFFTGRKLHNPRALGDAAALAWKKKTQ
;
A
#
# COMPACT_ATOMS: atom_id res chain seq x y z
N MET A 1 67.16 16.56 -13.51
CA MET A 1 68.14 15.52 -13.94
C MET A 1 67.69 14.24 -13.25
N SER A 2 67.26 13.17 -13.91
CA SER A 2 67.46 12.66 -15.27
C SER A 2 66.12 12.31 -15.94
N ALA A 3 66.06 12.44 -17.26
CA ALA A 3 65.00 11.88 -18.08
C ALA A 3 65.20 10.37 -18.16
N ILE A 4 64.16 9.61 -17.82
CA ILE A 4 64.06 8.19 -18.18
C ILE A 4 63.08 8.15 -19.36
N ASP A 5 63.63 7.83 -20.53
CA ASP A 5 62.87 7.51 -21.74
C ASP A 5 61.94 6.32 -21.46
N ALA A 6 60.64 6.58 -21.45
CA ALA A 6 59.62 5.54 -21.53
C ALA A 6 59.23 5.35 -23.00
N ASN A 7 59.71 4.25 -23.56
CA ASN A 7 59.41 3.70 -24.88
C ASN A 7 57.89 3.71 -25.18
N PRO A 8 57.40 4.25 -26.31
CA PRO A 8 55.97 4.34 -26.62
C PRO A 8 55.48 3.05 -27.29
N GLU A 9 55.69 1.89 -26.65
CA GLU A 9 55.15 0.60 -27.10
C GLU A 9 54.44 -0.11 -25.95
N HIS A 10 53.36 0.46 -25.43
CA HIS A 10 52.29 -0.29 -24.74
C HIS A 10 51.01 0.56 -24.69
N SER A 11 50.33 0.71 -25.83
CA SER A 11 48.94 1.18 -25.89
C SER A 11 48.01 -0.03 -26.12
N SER A 12 47.90 -0.91 -25.12
CA SER A 12 47.10 -2.14 -25.21
C SER A 12 45.60 -1.97 -24.93
N TRP A 13 45.06 -0.75 -24.89
CA TRP A 13 43.67 -0.51 -24.46
C TRP A 13 42.69 -0.12 -25.55
N LYS A 14 43.02 -0.34 -26.83
CA LYS A 14 41.94 -0.56 -27.80
C LYS A 14 41.36 -1.94 -27.51
N THR A 15 40.30 -1.97 -26.71
CA THR A 15 39.53 -3.19 -26.53
C THR A 15 38.96 -3.60 -27.89
N GLU A 16 39.61 -4.59 -28.51
CA GLU A 16 39.25 -5.13 -29.83
C GLU A 16 37.81 -5.70 -29.84
N ASN A 17 37.23 -5.91 -28.65
CA ASN A 17 35.85 -6.32 -28.45
C ASN A 17 35.12 -5.39 -27.45
N PRO A 18 34.16 -4.55 -27.90
CA PRO A 18 33.41 -3.62 -27.06
C PRO A 18 32.50 -4.30 -26.03
N ASN A 19 32.17 -5.58 -26.23
CA ASN A 19 31.35 -6.34 -25.28
C ASN A 19 32.14 -6.70 -24.02
N LYS A 20 33.42 -7.07 -24.16
CA LYS A 20 34.29 -7.38 -23.01
C LYS A 20 34.53 -6.16 -22.11
N ALA A 21 34.66 -4.97 -22.71
CA ALA A 21 34.78 -3.72 -21.96
C ALA A 21 33.50 -3.42 -21.16
N ARG A 22 32.33 -3.65 -21.76
CA ARG A 22 31.03 -3.47 -21.10
C ARG A 22 30.81 -4.45 -19.95
N ASP A 23 31.21 -5.70 -20.13
CA ASP A 23 31.12 -6.72 -19.08
C ASP A 23 32.04 -6.38 -17.90
N ALA A 24 33.26 -5.91 -18.16
CA ALA A 24 34.18 -5.47 -17.11
C ALA A 24 33.65 -4.25 -16.33
N ILE A 25 33.09 -3.25 -17.03
CA ILE A 25 32.53 -2.05 -16.41
C ILE A 25 31.29 -2.38 -15.58
N SER A 26 30.37 -3.19 -16.11
CA SER A 26 29.14 -3.58 -15.40
C SER A 26 29.44 -4.46 -14.18
N TRP A 27 30.40 -5.38 -14.30
CA TRP A 27 30.86 -6.20 -13.19
C TRP A 27 31.54 -5.36 -12.09
N HIS A 28 32.37 -4.40 -12.47
CA HIS A 28 33.00 -3.49 -11.51
C HIS A 28 31.97 -2.58 -10.81
N ALA A 29 30.97 -2.07 -11.54
CA ALA A 29 29.89 -1.29 -10.97
C ALA A 29 29.04 -2.12 -9.98
N TYR A 30 28.70 -3.36 -10.34
CA TYR A 30 27.97 -4.27 -9.47
C TYR A 30 28.73 -4.58 -8.18
N THR A 31 30.00 -4.99 -8.29
CA THR A 31 30.84 -5.34 -7.13
C THR A 31 31.11 -4.13 -6.22
N SER A 32 31.26 -2.95 -6.80
CA SER A 32 31.42 -1.70 -6.04
C SER A 32 30.14 -1.26 -5.34
N GLY A 33 28.99 -1.39 -6.02
CA GLY A 33 27.67 -1.18 -5.44
C GLY A 33 27.42 -2.14 -4.28
N MET A 34 27.80 -3.42 -4.41
CA MET A 34 27.71 -4.40 -3.33
C MET A 34 28.55 -4.02 -2.10
N LYS A 35 29.79 -3.53 -2.31
CA LYS A 35 30.65 -3.05 -1.22
C LYS A 35 30.04 -1.83 -0.51
N ALA A 36 29.62 -0.83 -1.26
CA ALA A 36 28.99 0.38 -0.71
C ALA A 36 27.68 0.04 0.03
N GLY A 37 26.84 -0.81 -0.57
CA GLY A 37 25.63 -1.34 0.05
C GLY A 37 25.93 -2.07 1.36
N SER A 38 26.92 -2.96 1.39
CA SER A 38 27.26 -3.72 2.62
C SER A 38 27.75 -2.82 3.77
N VAL A 39 28.48 -1.74 3.46
CA VAL A 39 28.90 -0.76 4.48
C VAL A 39 27.69 0.00 5.03
N ALA A 40 26.79 0.44 4.16
CA ALA A 40 25.56 1.11 4.56
C ALA A 40 24.64 0.20 5.40
N LEU A 41 24.54 -1.09 5.02
CA LEU A 41 23.80 -2.11 5.76
C LEU A 41 24.37 -2.32 7.17
N ALA A 42 25.70 -2.41 7.31
CA ALA A 42 26.35 -2.60 8.59
C ALA A 42 26.14 -1.40 9.53
N ILE A 43 26.27 -0.18 9.02
CA ILE A 43 26.05 1.06 9.78
C ILE A 43 24.58 1.17 10.20
N ALA A 44 23.65 1.00 9.26
CA ALA A 44 22.21 1.09 9.54
C ALA A 44 21.74 -0.04 10.46
N GLY A 45 22.24 -1.26 10.28
CA GLY A 45 21.97 -2.41 11.14
C GLY A 45 22.44 -2.17 12.57
N ALA A 46 23.65 -1.65 12.76
CA ALA A 46 24.17 -1.29 14.08
C ALA A 46 23.34 -0.16 14.74
N ALA A 47 22.94 0.85 13.97
CA ALA A 47 22.11 1.94 14.47
C ALA A 47 20.71 1.47 14.88
N VAL A 48 20.06 0.62 14.08
CA VAL A 48 18.73 0.07 14.40
C VAL A 48 18.80 -0.91 15.57
N TYR A 49 19.85 -1.73 15.65
CA TYR A 49 20.08 -2.64 16.77
C TYR A 49 20.27 -1.88 18.09
N THR A 50 21.15 -0.86 18.09
CA THR A 50 21.40 -0.03 19.27
C THR A 50 20.17 0.79 19.68
N ALA A 51 19.42 1.33 18.72
CA ALA A 51 18.15 2.02 18.98
C ALA A 51 17.08 1.09 19.57
N ASN A 52 16.97 -0.14 19.08
CA ASN A 52 16.03 -1.13 19.61
C ASN A 52 16.43 -1.64 21.01
N ALA A 53 17.73 -1.72 21.31
CA ALA A 53 18.24 -2.16 22.60
C ALA A 53 18.18 -1.08 23.69
N ARG A 54 18.48 0.18 23.35
CA ARG A 54 18.60 1.28 24.33
C ARG A 54 17.40 2.21 24.40
N TRP A 55 16.54 2.24 23.38
CA TRP A 55 15.47 3.24 23.31
C TRP A 55 14.07 2.59 23.31
N PRO A 56 13.36 2.59 24.45
CA PRO A 56 12.05 1.91 24.58
C PRO A 56 10.96 2.52 23.69
N ALA A 57 11.05 3.83 23.38
CA ALA A 57 10.15 4.47 22.44
C ALA A 57 10.31 3.94 21.01
N PHE A 58 11.55 3.70 20.57
CA PHE A 58 11.85 3.11 19.26
C PHE A 58 11.39 1.64 19.20
N ARG A 59 11.55 0.90 20.30
CA ARG A 59 11.11 -0.50 20.41
C ARG A 59 9.59 -0.64 20.28
N ASN A 60 8.83 0.24 20.94
CA ASN A 60 7.37 0.12 21.08
C ASN A 60 6.58 0.85 19.96
N ARG A 61 7.17 1.83 19.27
CA ARG A 61 6.47 2.59 18.21
C ARG A 61 6.64 2.03 16.80
N LEU A 62 7.65 1.21 16.54
CA LEU A 62 7.93 0.66 15.20
C LEU A 62 7.72 -0.85 15.16
N ASN A 63 6.92 -1.30 14.19
CA ASN A 63 6.69 -2.72 13.92
C ASN A 63 7.93 -3.36 13.28
N THR A 64 8.02 -4.69 13.29
CA THR A 64 9.14 -5.46 12.72
C THR A 64 9.42 -5.10 11.26
N SER A 65 8.39 -4.90 10.44
CA SER A 65 8.51 -4.47 9.03
C SER A 65 9.17 -3.10 8.88
N ALA A 66 8.85 -2.14 9.75
CA ALA A 66 9.43 -0.80 9.72
C ALA A 66 10.90 -0.82 10.18
N LYS A 67 11.24 -1.66 11.15
CA LYS A 67 12.63 -1.85 11.61
C LYS A 67 13.50 -2.48 10.52
N THR A 68 13.00 -3.48 9.80
CA THR A 68 13.72 -4.08 8.67
C THR A 68 13.86 -3.11 7.50
N ALA A 69 12.85 -2.27 7.23
CA ALA A 69 12.91 -1.28 6.17
C ALA A 69 14.02 -0.23 6.40
N LEU A 70 14.27 0.18 7.66
CA LEU A 70 15.35 1.11 8.01
C LEU A 70 16.76 0.56 7.77
N VAL A 71 16.91 -0.77 7.69
CA VAL A 71 18.20 -1.43 7.42
C VAL A 71 18.36 -1.72 5.92
N ILE A 72 17.30 -2.16 5.24
CA ILE A 72 17.34 -2.55 3.82
C ILE A 72 17.38 -1.32 2.89
N SER A 73 16.69 -0.23 3.24
CA SER A 73 16.60 0.94 2.36
C SER A 73 17.96 1.64 2.14
N PRO A 74 18.81 1.85 3.17
CA PRO A 74 20.16 2.37 2.98
C PRO A 74 21.07 1.47 2.13
N PHE A 75 20.93 0.14 2.23
CA PHE A 75 21.65 -0.81 1.37
C PHE A 75 21.28 -0.60 -0.10
N LEU A 76 19.98 -0.62 -0.41
CA LEU A 76 19.50 -0.44 -1.78
C LEU A 76 19.86 0.95 -2.33
N GLY A 77 19.75 2.00 -1.51
CA GLY A 77 20.13 3.36 -1.90
C GLY A 77 21.63 3.51 -2.21
N ALA A 78 22.50 3.01 -1.34
CA ALA A 78 23.95 3.08 -1.57
C ALA A 78 24.40 2.19 -2.75
N PHE A 79 23.81 1.00 -2.90
CA PHE A 79 24.07 0.11 -4.03
C PHE A 79 23.70 0.79 -5.35
N THR A 80 22.49 1.33 -5.44
CA THR A 80 21.98 1.94 -6.68
C THR A 80 22.76 3.18 -7.07
N LEU A 81 23.03 4.09 -6.13
CA LEU A 81 23.80 5.30 -6.40
C LEU A 81 25.22 4.99 -6.87
N GLU A 82 25.94 4.10 -6.18
CA GLU A 82 27.34 3.80 -6.52
C GLU A 82 27.44 3.02 -7.84
N ALA A 83 26.52 2.07 -8.08
CA ALA A 83 26.46 1.32 -9.33
C ALA A 83 26.12 2.25 -10.51
N GLU A 84 25.15 3.15 -10.36
CA GLU A 84 24.72 4.07 -11.41
C GLU A 84 25.80 5.12 -11.73
N MET A 85 26.44 5.71 -10.71
CA MET A 85 27.55 6.66 -10.95
C MET A 85 28.70 6.02 -11.72
N ARG A 86 29.05 4.77 -11.40
CA ARG A 86 30.14 4.03 -12.04
C ARG A 86 29.78 3.57 -13.45
N LEU A 87 28.54 3.11 -13.66
CA LEU A 87 28.02 2.80 -15.00
C LEU A 87 28.01 4.05 -15.88
N MET A 88 27.61 5.21 -15.36
CA MET A 88 27.61 6.47 -16.11
C MET A 88 29.02 6.98 -16.43
N HIS A 89 29.98 6.83 -15.52
CA HIS A 89 31.38 7.15 -15.81
C HIS A 89 31.97 6.22 -16.87
N GLY A 90 31.73 4.91 -16.77
CA GLY A 90 32.17 3.93 -17.75
C GLY A 90 31.49 4.06 -19.11
N ALA A 91 30.23 4.51 -19.16
CA ALA A 91 29.50 4.74 -20.40
C ALA A 91 29.95 5.99 -21.15
N ARG A 92 30.35 7.05 -20.44
CA ARG A 92 30.80 8.32 -21.06
C ARG A 92 32.20 8.20 -21.66
N ASN A 93 33.14 7.54 -20.97
CA ASN A 93 34.52 7.38 -21.42
C ASN A 93 35.06 6.00 -21.00
N PRO A 94 34.74 4.92 -21.73
CA PRO A 94 35.06 3.55 -21.32
C PRO A 94 36.57 3.31 -21.21
N GLU A 95 37.38 3.83 -22.13
CA GLU A 95 38.84 3.65 -22.12
C GLU A 95 39.49 4.35 -20.91
N ARG A 96 39.05 5.58 -20.58
CA ARG A 96 39.55 6.33 -19.42
C ARG A 96 39.14 5.67 -18.10
N TYR A 97 37.94 5.10 -18.04
CA TYR A 97 37.45 4.39 -16.87
C TYR A 97 38.21 3.07 -16.64
N LEU A 98 38.47 2.30 -17.69
CA LEU A 98 39.30 1.10 -17.62
C LEU A 98 40.74 1.45 -17.18
N ALA A 99 41.34 2.50 -17.75
CA ALA A 99 42.66 2.99 -17.34
C ALA A 99 42.72 3.48 -15.88
N SER A 100 41.60 4.00 -15.35
CA SER A 100 41.50 4.39 -13.94
C SER A 100 41.41 3.21 -12.97
N MET A 101 40.93 2.03 -13.43
CA MET A 101 40.92 0.81 -12.61
C MET A 101 42.32 0.18 -12.49
N ASP A 102 43.15 0.31 -13.52
CA ASP A 102 44.52 -0.21 -13.54
C ASP A 102 45.57 0.72 -12.91
N GLY A 103 45.14 1.87 -12.35
CA GLY A 103 46.00 2.75 -11.55
C GLY A 103 47.06 3.55 -12.32
N THR A 104 47.01 3.59 -13.66
CA THR A 104 48.00 4.26 -14.53
C THR A 104 47.59 5.67 -14.97
N TYR A 105 46.50 6.21 -14.42
CA TYR A 105 45.93 7.49 -14.84
C TYR A 105 46.29 8.64 -13.88
N VAL A 106 46.97 9.67 -14.38
CA VAL A 106 47.19 10.96 -13.69
C VAL A 106 46.27 12.01 -14.32
N GLU A 107 45.40 12.64 -13.52
CA GLU A 107 44.53 13.73 -14.00
C GLU A 107 45.35 14.96 -14.42
N PRO A 108 45.07 15.58 -15.58
CA PRO A 108 45.65 16.88 -15.89
C PRO A 108 45.02 17.96 -15.01
N GLN A 109 45.86 18.75 -14.35
CA GLN A 109 45.47 19.86 -13.48
C GLN A 109 44.76 20.95 -14.28
N GLN A 110 43.47 21.13 -14.02
CA GLN A 110 42.61 22.03 -14.80
C GLN A 110 42.81 23.49 -14.34
N GLU A 111 43.36 24.34 -15.22
CA GLU A 111 43.52 25.78 -14.97
C GLU A 111 42.16 26.47 -14.77
N ALA A 112 42.07 27.29 -13.72
CA ALA A 112 40.82 27.93 -13.30
C ALA A 112 40.42 29.09 -14.24
N SER A 113 39.36 28.89 -15.03
CA SER A 113 38.77 29.93 -15.89
C SER A 113 37.96 30.98 -15.09
N ARG A 114 38.22 32.27 -15.30
CA ARG A 114 37.47 33.42 -14.71
C ARG A 114 36.08 33.61 -15.36
N ILE A 115 35.10 32.79 -14.97
CA ILE A 115 33.68 32.98 -15.33
C ILE A 115 32.90 33.66 -14.19
N LYS A 116 31.90 34.50 -14.51
CA LYS A 116 31.09 35.22 -13.49
C LYS A 116 30.29 34.22 -12.65
N PHE A 117 29.97 34.57 -11.40
CA PHE A 117 29.29 33.66 -10.45
C PHE A 117 27.98 33.09 -10.99
N TRP A 118 27.06 33.90 -11.54
CA TRP A 118 25.81 33.37 -12.11
C TRP A 118 26.03 32.46 -13.32
N GLN A 119 27.02 32.73 -14.18
CA GLN A 119 27.39 31.85 -15.29
C GLN A 119 27.95 30.52 -14.79
N LYS A 120 28.75 30.56 -13.71
CA LYS A 120 29.26 29.37 -13.03
C LYS A 120 28.14 28.56 -12.39
N SER A 121 27.18 29.23 -11.76
CA SER A 121 26.00 28.59 -11.16
C SER A 121 25.06 28.00 -12.22
N ALA A 122 24.87 28.68 -13.35
CA ALA A 122 24.09 28.19 -14.49
C ALA A 122 24.74 26.94 -15.12
N ASN A 123 26.07 26.98 -15.33
CA ASN A 123 26.81 25.81 -15.80
C ASN A 123 26.78 24.66 -14.79
N PHE A 124 26.85 24.95 -13.48
CA PHE A 124 26.75 23.95 -12.43
C PHE A 124 25.36 23.30 -12.37
N LEU A 125 24.29 24.08 -12.49
CA LEU A 125 22.91 23.58 -12.55
C LEU A 125 22.69 22.69 -13.79
N TYR A 126 23.31 23.04 -14.91
CA TYR A 126 23.26 22.23 -16.14
C TYR A 126 24.10 20.93 -16.04
N ASP A 127 25.32 21.00 -15.50
CA ASP A 127 26.23 19.85 -15.45
C ASP A 127 25.87 18.85 -14.33
N HIS A 128 25.26 19.33 -13.26
CA HIS A 128 24.91 18.53 -12.09
C HIS A 128 23.47 18.80 -11.61
N PRO A 129 22.44 18.49 -12.43
CA PRO A 129 21.06 18.85 -12.15
C PRO A 129 20.54 18.25 -10.84
N TYR A 130 20.89 17.00 -10.54
CA TYR A 130 20.47 16.33 -9.31
C TYR A 130 21.16 16.89 -8.05
N ARG A 131 22.46 17.24 -8.14
CA ARG A 131 23.18 17.84 -7.00
C ARG A 131 22.66 19.24 -6.71
N ALA A 132 22.37 20.02 -7.75
CA ALA A 132 21.78 21.34 -7.62
C ALA A 132 20.37 21.27 -7.01
N LEU A 133 19.53 20.33 -7.47
CA LEU A 133 18.20 20.10 -6.89
C LEU A 133 18.25 19.71 -5.41
N ILE A 134 19.18 18.86 -5.00
CA ILE A 134 19.35 18.50 -3.58
C ILE A 134 19.83 19.72 -2.76
N SER A 135 20.81 20.47 -3.28
CA SER A 135 21.36 21.64 -2.57
C SER A 135 20.37 22.77 -2.34
N VAL A 136 19.36 22.92 -3.22
CA VAL A 136 18.32 23.94 -3.10
C VAL A 136 17.06 23.37 -2.43
N GLY A 137 16.68 22.14 -2.78
CA GLY A 137 15.46 21.50 -2.31
C GLY A 137 15.50 21.11 -0.83
N ALA A 138 16.63 20.60 -0.33
CA ALA A 138 16.72 20.19 1.08
C ALA A 138 16.61 21.38 2.06
N PRO A 139 17.32 22.52 1.85
CA PRO A 139 17.12 23.72 2.66
C PRO A 139 15.70 24.30 2.52
N LEU A 140 15.10 24.26 1.33
CA LEU A 140 13.75 24.77 1.10
C LEU A 140 12.70 24.00 1.91
N VAL A 141 12.72 22.66 1.86
CA VAL A 141 11.79 21.82 2.64
C VAL A 141 12.05 21.95 4.14
N GLY A 142 13.32 22.06 4.55
CA GLY A 142 13.67 22.36 5.94
C GLY A 142 13.14 23.71 6.42
N GLY A 143 13.18 24.74 5.55
CA GLY A 143 12.61 26.06 5.82
C GLY A 143 11.08 26.03 5.96
N ILE A 144 10.39 25.29 5.08
CA ILE A 144 8.93 25.06 5.18
C ILE A 144 8.58 24.39 6.50
N TYR A 145 9.35 23.37 6.92
CA TYR A 145 9.15 22.71 8.20
C TYR A 145 9.35 23.65 9.38
N ALA A 146 10.44 24.43 9.37
CA ALA A 146 10.73 25.40 10.44
C ALA A 146 9.62 26.46 10.54
N TYR A 147 9.12 26.95 9.41
CA TYR A 147 7.99 27.88 9.36
C TYR A 147 6.71 27.27 9.91
N GLN A 148 6.40 26.02 9.53
CA GLN A 148 5.21 25.33 10.01
C GLN A 148 5.28 25.01 11.51
N HIS A 149 6.49 24.81 12.04
CA HIS A 149 6.73 24.53 13.46
C HIS A 149 6.55 25.77 14.36
N LEU A 150 6.66 26.99 13.81
CA LEU A 150 6.37 28.23 14.52
C LEU A 150 4.86 28.44 14.77
N ASN A 151 4.00 27.78 13.98
CA ASN A 151 2.55 27.86 14.14
C ASN A 151 2.05 26.92 15.24
N LYS A 152 1.87 27.46 16.46
CA LYS A 152 1.34 26.72 17.62
C LYS A 152 -0.17 26.39 17.54
N GLY A 153 -0.89 26.93 16.55
CA GLY A 153 -2.33 26.71 16.37
C GLY A 153 -2.71 25.39 15.68
N ILE A 154 -1.74 24.55 15.31
CA ILE A 154 -1.94 23.30 14.59
C ILE A 154 -1.19 22.16 15.27
N SER A 155 -1.78 20.97 15.27
CA SER A 155 -1.18 19.79 15.91
C SER A 155 0.11 19.36 15.20
N ALA A 156 1.04 18.73 15.92
CA ALA A 156 2.32 18.28 15.36
C ALA A 156 2.16 17.31 14.16
N SER A 157 1.11 16.48 14.15
CA SER A 157 0.79 15.60 13.02
C SER A 157 0.35 16.40 11.79
N GLN A 158 -0.44 17.46 11.98
CA GLN A 158 -0.83 18.37 10.90
C GLN A 158 0.35 19.19 10.39
N GLN A 159 1.25 19.65 11.27
CA GLN A 159 2.49 20.32 10.84
C GLN A 159 3.31 19.45 9.89
N ILE A 160 3.44 18.15 10.20
CA ILE A 160 4.12 17.18 9.33
C ILE A 160 3.36 16.98 8.01
N MET A 161 2.03 16.90 8.04
CA MET A 161 1.20 16.75 6.83
C MET A 161 1.35 17.95 5.88
N HIS A 162 1.26 19.17 6.40
CA HIS A 162 1.42 20.40 5.60
C HIS A 162 2.83 20.53 5.06
N THR A 163 3.85 20.27 5.88
CA THR A 163 5.25 20.27 5.44
C THR A 163 5.48 19.30 4.28
N ARG A 164 4.84 18.11 4.33
CA ARG A 164 4.92 17.13 3.26
C ARG A 164 4.26 17.63 1.98
N ILE A 165 3.05 18.16 2.05
CA ILE A 165 2.29 18.61 0.88
C ILE A 165 3.01 19.78 0.19
N TYR A 166 3.39 20.80 0.96
CA TYR A 166 4.11 21.95 0.41
C TYR A 166 5.51 21.56 -0.06
N GLY A 167 6.23 20.72 0.69
CA GLY A 167 7.55 20.23 0.28
C GLY A 167 7.50 19.44 -1.02
N GLN A 168 6.50 18.57 -1.21
CA GLN A 168 6.30 17.82 -2.45
C GLN A 168 5.98 18.76 -3.62
N ALA A 169 5.06 19.72 -3.43
CA ALA A 169 4.73 20.70 -4.47
C ALA A 169 5.95 21.55 -4.88
N SER A 170 6.74 22.01 -3.91
CA SER A 170 7.94 22.81 -4.17
C SER A 170 9.03 22.02 -4.92
N VAL A 171 9.23 20.74 -4.57
CA VAL A 171 10.19 19.88 -5.26
C VAL A 171 9.76 19.62 -6.70
N VAL A 172 8.47 19.40 -6.95
CA VAL A 172 7.93 19.22 -8.32
C VAL A 172 8.16 20.49 -9.15
N VAL A 173 7.88 21.67 -8.61
CA VAL A 173 8.12 22.94 -9.31
C VAL A 173 9.60 23.15 -9.60
N LEU A 174 10.48 22.86 -8.64
CA LEU A 174 11.94 22.92 -8.83
C LEU A 174 12.41 21.96 -9.92
N LEU A 175 11.86 20.76 -9.97
CA LEU A 175 12.21 19.73 -10.94
C LEU A 175 11.77 20.13 -12.34
N LEU A 176 10.53 20.62 -12.51
CA LEU A 176 10.02 21.14 -13.78
C LEU A 176 10.82 22.36 -14.26
N SER A 177 11.17 23.27 -13.34
CA SER A 177 11.99 24.44 -13.65
C SER A 177 13.40 24.06 -14.06
N SER A 178 14.00 23.06 -13.40
CA SER A 178 15.32 22.53 -13.73
C SER A 178 15.32 21.82 -15.09
N MET A 179 14.27 21.04 -15.41
CA MET A 179 14.11 20.42 -16.73
C MET A 179 13.96 21.47 -17.85
N ALA A 180 13.13 22.49 -17.63
CA ALA A 180 12.97 23.58 -18.58
C ALA A 180 14.28 24.36 -18.78
N PHE A 181 15.02 24.61 -17.70
CA PHE A 181 16.33 25.26 -17.74
C PHE A 181 17.38 24.41 -18.45
N HIS A 182 17.37 23.09 -18.23
CA HIS A 182 18.28 22.16 -18.88
C HIS A 182 18.02 22.12 -20.39
N ASP A 183 16.76 22.09 -20.85
CA ASP A 183 16.43 22.18 -22.28
C ASP A 183 16.84 23.53 -22.88
N TYR A 184 16.65 24.63 -22.14
CA TYR A 184 17.10 25.97 -22.53
C TYR A 184 18.63 26.05 -22.72
N MET A 185 19.40 25.52 -21.78
CA MET A 185 20.87 25.49 -21.85
C MET A 185 21.38 24.50 -22.91
N ALA A 186 20.69 23.37 -23.12
CA ALA A 186 21.02 22.42 -24.17
C ALA A 186 20.93 23.04 -25.58
N LYS A 187 19.99 23.98 -25.78
CA LYS A 187 19.83 24.72 -27.05
C LYS A 187 20.85 25.85 -27.25
N ARG A 188 21.35 26.46 -26.16
CA ARG A 188 22.25 27.65 -26.22
C ARG A 188 23.72 27.34 -25.96
N GLY A 189 24.04 26.16 -25.43
CA GLY A 189 25.40 25.77 -25.08
C GLY A 189 25.84 26.31 -23.71
N LYS A 190 27.03 25.88 -23.27
CA LYS A 190 27.63 26.27 -21.98
C LYS A 190 28.22 27.68 -22.07
N PHE A 191 28.19 28.43 -20.96
CA PHE A 191 28.90 29.70 -20.87
C PHE A 191 30.41 29.46 -20.76
N THR A 192 31.19 30.02 -21.68
CA THR A 192 32.65 29.93 -21.70
C THR A 192 33.30 31.26 -21.33
N ALA A 193 34.61 31.27 -21.05
CA ALA A 193 35.33 32.51 -20.71
C ALA A 193 35.42 33.50 -21.90
N GLU A 194 35.35 33.00 -23.14
CA GLU A 194 35.41 33.80 -24.38
C GLU A 194 34.17 34.66 -24.60
N ASP A 195 33.00 34.23 -24.09
CA ASP A 195 31.73 34.97 -24.20
C ASP A 195 31.76 36.33 -23.48
N ASN A 196 32.66 36.50 -22.50
CA ASN A 196 32.84 37.75 -21.77
C ASN A 196 33.69 38.79 -22.54
N GLU A 197 34.54 38.36 -23.49
CA GLU A 197 35.28 39.28 -24.38
C GLU A 197 34.43 39.76 -25.56
N HIS A 198 33.56 38.89 -26.09
CA HIS A 198 32.67 39.25 -27.20
C HIS A 198 31.71 40.40 -26.84
N TRP A 199 31.19 40.41 -25.60
CA TRP A 199 30.32 41.48 -25.09
C TRP A 199 31.06 42.81 -24.84
N LYS A 200 32.33 42.78 -24.42
CA LYS A 200 33.14 44.00 -24.27
C LYS A 200 33.44 44.65 -25.63
N ASN A 201 33.73 43.84 -26.64
CA ASN A 201 34.02 44.31 -27.99
C ASN A 201 32.74 44.79 -28.74
N ALA A 202 31.59 44.17 -28.48
CA ALA A 202 30.30 44.59 -29.05
C ALA A 202 29.78 45.92 -28.48
N VAL A 203 30.02 46.21 -27.19
CA VAL A 203 29.64 47.50 -26.59
C VAL A 203 30.52 48.65 -27.13
N HIS A 204 31.79 48.39 -27.45
CA HIS A 204 32.68 49.39 -28.06
C HIS A 204 32.34 49.67 -29.54
N SER A 205 31.75 48.73 -30.28
CA SER A 205 31.33 48.94 -31.67
C SER A 205 29.95 49.60 -31.83
N THR A 206 29.11 49.54 -30.79
CA THR A 206 27.71 50.00 -30.85
C THR A 206 27.57 51.52 -30.66
N VAL A 207 28.60 52.23 -30.18
CA VAL A 207 28.62 53.71 -30.10
C VAL A 207 28.83 54.38 -31.48
N ARG A 208 29.17 53.62 -32.55
CA ARG A 208 29.54 54.19 -33.86
C ARG A 208 28.53 54.00 -35.00
N SER A 209 27.34 53.46 -34.74
CA SER A 209 26.37 53.18 -35.81
C SER A 209 24.94 53.51 -35.38
N PHE A 210 24.68 54.80 -35.21
CA PHE A 210 23.33 55.34 -35.31
C PHE A 210 23.10 55.73 -36.78
N LYS A 211 22.37 54.91 -37.54
CA LYS A 211 21.55 55.38 -38.66
C LYS A 211 20.42 54.39 -38.96
N MET A 212 19.21 54.93 -38.86
CA MET A 212 17.91 54.27 -39.00
C MET A 212 17.72 53.58 -40.35
N THR A 213 17.01 52.45 -40.39
CA THR A 213 15.99 52.15 -41.42
C THR A 213 14.95 51.17 -40.87
N ALA A 214 13.67 51.52 -41.08
CA ALA A 214 12.50 50.76 -40.67
C ALA A 214 12.13 49.67 -41.71
N LYS A 215 11.45 48.60 -41.27
CA LYS A 215 10.78 47.61 -42.14
C LYS A 215 9.29 47.50 -41.78
N PRO A 216 8.38 47.31 -42.75
CA PRO A 216 6.95 47.31 -42.53
C PRO A 216 6.39 45.93 -42.11
N LEU A 217 5.24 45.96 -41.44
CA LEU A 217 4.44 44.81 -41.01
C LEU A 217 3.62 44.23 -42.18
N VAL A 218 3.63 42.91 -42.34
CA VAL A 218 2.71 42.17 -43.24
C VAL A 218 1.63 41.49 -42.39
N ARG A 219 0.38 41.58 -42.86
CA ARG A 219 -0.85 41.11 -42.20
C ARG A 219 -1.12 39.62 -42.47
N PRO A 220 -1.90 38.94 -41.59
CA PRO A 220 -2.25 37.54 -41.72
C PRO A 220 -3.47 37.36 -42.63
N SER A 221 -3.29 37.05 -43.91
CA SER A 221 -4.40 36.60 -44.77
C SER A 221 -4.02 35.72 -45.96
N ASP A 222 -2.83 35.13 -46.00
CA ASP A 222 -2.48 34.16 -47.07
C ASP A 222 -2.16 32.79 -46.45
N VAL A 223 -3.22 32.05 -46.11
CA VAL A 223 -3.16 30.62 -45.81
C VAL A 223 -3.97 29.93 -46.89
N ASP A 224 -3.28 29.15 -47.74
CA ASP A 224 -3.95 28.31 -48.74
C ASP A 224 -3.95 26.84 -48.28
N VAL A 225 -5.13 26.24 -48.31
CA VAL A 225 -5.47 24.94 -47.73
C VAL A 225 -5.56 23.91 -48.86
N GLN A 226 -4.41 23.46 -49.37
CA GLN A 226 -4.34 22.28 -50.25
C GLN A 226 -2.91 21.77 -50.42
N SER A 227 -2.46 20.89 -49.53
CA SER A 227 -1.35 19.96 -49.80
C SER A 227 -1.28 18.85 -48.75
N LEU A 228 -2.27 17.96 -48.77
CA LEU A 228 -2.31 16.77 -47.91
C LEU A 228 -2.67 15.53 -48.74
N VAL A 229 -1.80 15.17 -49.67
CA VAL A 229 -1.76 13.83 -50.28
C VAL A 229 -0.31 13.49 -50.64
N MET A 230 0.25 12.42 -50.07
CA MET A 230 1.50 11.78 -50.51
C MET A 230 1.18 10.41 -51.11
N PRO A 231 1.70 10.05 -52.30
CA PRO A 231 1.73 8.67 -52.77
C PRO A 231 3.02 7.95 -52.35
N LEU A 232 2.93 6.63 -52.14
CA LEU A 232 4.04 5.72 -51.83
C LEU A 232 5.03 5.58 -53.00
N PRO A 233 6.36 5.54 -52.77
CA PRO A 233 7.31 5.19 -53.81
C PRO A 233 7.60 3.68 -53.85
N GLN A 234 7.49 3.11 -55.06
CA GLN A 234 7.99 1.79 -55.43
C GLN A 234 9.50 1.84 -55.76
N GLY A 235 10.21 0.78 -55.38
CA GLY A 235 11.31 0.13 -56.11
C GLY A 235 12.58 0.92 -56.47
N VAL A 236 13.70 0.58 -55.82
CA VAL A 236 15.04 0.74 -56.43
C VAL A 236 15.90 -0.49 -56.09
N GLU A 237 16.44 -1.12 -57.13
CA GLU A 237 17.25 -2.35 -57.13
C GLU A 237 18.67 -2.14 -56.56
N MET A 238 19.28 -3.23 -56.06
CA MET A 238 20.69 -3.29 -55.64
C MET A 238 21.59 -3.93 -56.72
N PRO A 239 22.81 -3.44 -56.97
CA PRO A 239 23.78 -4.16 -57.79
C PRO A 239 24.63 -5.17 -56.99
N ARG A 240 24.92 -6.28 -57.67
CA ARG A 240 25.66 -7.48 -57.27
C ARG A 240 27.10 -7.24 -56.81
N ALA A 241 27.53 -8.06 -55.85
CA ALA A 241 28.93 -8.29 -55.50
C ALA A 241 29.61 -9.28 -56.48
N ALA A 242 30.86 -9.01 -56.84
CA ALA A 242 31.77 -9.95 -57.49
C ALA A 242 33.06 -10.09 -56.67
N SER A 243 33.64 -11.29 -56.83
CA SER A 243 34.50 -12.05 -55.92
C SER A 243 36.01 -11.86 -56.07
N HIS A 244 36.74 -12.48 -55.12
CA HIS A 244 38.12 -13.01 -55.22
C HIS A 244 39.28 -11.99 -55.20
N ARG A 245 40.51 -12.29 -54.72
CA ARG A 245 41.16 -13.25 -53.79
C ARG A 245 42.63 -12.75 -53.73
N THR A 246 43.38 -13.22 -52.72
CA THR A 246 44.86 -13.42 -52.70
C THR A 246 45.86 -12.24 -52.72
N SER A 247 46.49 -12.09 -51.55
CA SER A 247 47.94 -12.19 -51.25
C SER A 247 49.01 -11.26 -51.86
N SER A 248 49.82 -10.76 -50.91
CA SER A 248 51.29 -10.79 -50.88
C SER A 248 52.07 -9.48 -51.17
N LYS A 249 52.81 -9.10 -50.11
CA LYS A 249 54.20 -8.62 -50.02
C LYS A 249 54.71 -7.45 -50.88
N SER A 250 55.21 -6.49 -50.09
CA SER A 250 56.54 -5.85 -50.17
C SER A 250 56.66 -4.51 -50.87
N GLY A 251 57.40 -3.61 -50.20
CA GLY A 251 58.44 -2.86 -50.87
C GLY A 251 58.29 -1.35 -50.95
N ARG A 252 59.09 -0.67 -50.10
CA ARG A 252 59.89 0.53 -50.40
C ARG A 252 59.25 1.92 -50.33
N ARG A 253 59.75 2.66 -49.33
CA ARG A 253 59.95 4.11 -49.30
C ARG A 253 60.58 4.64 -50.60
N ARG A 254 60.07 5.77 -51.09
CA ARG A 254 60.90 6.87 -51.61
C ARG A 254 60.16 8.20 -51.50
N SER A 255 60.85 9.14 -50.85
CA SER A 255 60.59 10.57 -50.81
C SER A 255 61.06 11.23 -52.10
N SER A 256 60.27 12.14 -52.68
CA SER A 256 60.76 13.38 -53.30
C SER A 256 59.62 14.29 -53.74
N SER A 257 59.65 15.50 -53.17
CA SER A 257 59.39 16.81 -53.79
C SER A 257 58.18 17.01 -54.72
N GLY A 258 57.20 17.75 -54.18
CA GLY A 258 56.77 19.04 -54.72
C GLY A 258 56.05 19.09 -56.06
N SER A 259 54.74 19.33 -56.02
CA SER A 259 54.07 20.34 -56.86
C SER A 259 52.57 20.44 -56.53
N LYS A 260 52.14 21.69 -56.32
CA LYS A 260 50.79 22.26 -56.50
C LYS A 260 49.62 21.71 -55.67
N LYS A 261 49.29 22.50 -54.64
CA LYS A 261 47.95 22.67 -54.08
C LYS A 261 46.94 22.90 -55.22
N ASN A 262 46.02 21.96 -55.41
CA ASN A 262 44.69 22.25 -55.89
C ASN A 262 43.74 22.00 -54.72
N SER A 263 43.22 23.08 -54.15
CA SER A 263 42.16 23.06 -53.15
C SER A 263 40.87 22.56 -53.81
N SER A 264 40.55 21.28 -53.66
CA SER A 264 39.19 20.80 -53.86
C SER A 264 38.34 21.38 -52.73
N SER A 265 37.48 22.33 -53.07
CA SER A 265 36.40 22.82 -52.22
C SER A 265 35.60 21.63 -51.68
N LYS A 266 35.50 21.52 -50.35
CA LYS A 266 34.48 20.68 -49.73
C LYS A 266 33.11 21.24 -50.17
N PRO A 267 32.16 20.41 -50.61
CA PRO A 267 30.83 20.90 -50.90
C PRO A 267 30.24 21.51 -49.62
N ALA A 268 29.65 22.69 -49.75
CA ALA A 268 29.03 23.41 -48.65
C ALA A 268 28.01 22.51 -47.94
N HIS A 269 28.12 22.42 -46.62
CA HIS A 269 27.17 21.71 -45.78
C HIS A 269 25.79 22.34 -45.96
N ASN A 270 24.91 21.67 -46.70
CA ASN A 270 23.57 22.16 -46.99
C ASN A 270 22.77 22.22 -45.68
N SER A 271 22.49 23.41 -45.17
CA SER A 271 21.85 23.66 -43.86
C SER A 271 20.39 23.19 -43.78
N ASN A 272 19.82 22.75 -44.91
CA ASN A 272 18.43 22.33 -45.02
C ASN A 272 18.24 20.80 -45.04
N ALA A 273 19.30 20.01 -44.80
CA ALA A 273 19.24 18.55 -44.92
C ALA A 273 18.50 17.82 -43.77
N ASN A 274 18.06 18.55 -42.73
CA ASN A 274 17.40 17.97 -41.54
C ASN A 274 16.05 18.61 -41.21
N THR A 275 15.51 19.46 -42.08
CA THR A 275 14.19 20.07 -41.86
C THR A 275 13.12 18.99 -42.09
N ASN A 276 12.24 18.76 -41.10
CA ASN A 276 11.20 17.73 -41.06
C ASN A 276 11.66 16.27 -40.88
N ARG A 277 12.92 16.01 -40.50
CA ARG A 277 13.33 14.65 -40.13
C ARG A 277 12.75 14.30 -38.73
N PRO A 278 12.01 13.19 -38.57
CA PRO A 278 11.53 12.79 -37.26
C PRO A 278 12.69 12.53 -36.32
N ASP A 279 12.49 12.84 -35.03
CA ASP A 279 13.49 12.69 -33.98
C ASP A 279 14.04 11.25 -33.95
N GLY A 280 15.35 11.12 -33.76
CA GLY A 280 16.07 9.85 -33.69
C GLY A 280 16.02 9.20 -32.30
N SER A 281 15.23 9.74 -31.36
CA SER A 281 15.11 9.17 -30.03
C SER A 281 14.47 7.77 -30.06
N ARG A 282 14.84 6.94 -29.09
CA ARG A 282 14.40 5.54 -29.04
C ARG A 282 12.89 5.40 -28.85
N MET A 283 12.25 6.42 -28.26
CA MET A 283 10.81 6.50 -28.12
C MET A 283 10.13 6.72 -29.47
N THR A 284 10.57 7.72 -30.24
CA THR A 284 9.98 8.04 -31.56
C THR A 284 10.28 6.97 -32.60
N GLN A 285 11.40 6.26 -32.46
CA GLN A 285 11.80 5.14 -33.33
C GLN A 285 11.28 3.77 -32.85
N GLN A 286 10.50 3.71 -31.76
CA GLN A 286 9.98 2.46 -31.16
C GLN A 286 11.08 1.43 -30.82
N GLN A 287 12.30 1.89 -30.53
CA GLN A 287 13.45 1.08 -30.13
C GLN A 287 13.71 1.14 -28.62
N LEU A 288 12.62 1.22 -27.85
CA LEU A 288 12.68 1.09 -26.40
C LEU A 288 13.20 -0.30 -26.03
N HIS A 289 13.87 -0.40 -24.88
CA HIS A 289 14.20 -1.71 -24.33
C HIS A 289 12.89 -2.40 -23.94
N VAL A 290 12.55 -3.46 -24.67
CA VAL A 290 11.41 -4.33 -24.39
C VAL A 290 11.95 -5.70 -24.00
N TRP A 291 11.38 -6.28 -22.95
CA TRP A 291 11.57 -7.68 -22.63
C TRP A 291 10.39 -8.48 -23.20
N GLU A 292 10.68 -9.42 -24.10
CA GLU A 292 9.69 -10.29 -24.71
C GLU A 292 9.82 -11.70 -24.11
N PRO A 293 9.03 -12.04 -23.07
CA PRO A 293 9.09 -13.35 -22.46
C PRO A 293 8.49 -14.40 -23.40
N VAL A 294 9.34 -15.09 -24.16
CA VAL A 294 8.92 -16.27 -24.92
C VAL A 294 8.83 -17.45 -23.96
N LEU A 295 7.60 -17.92 -23.73
CA LEU A 295 7.34 -19.03 -22.81
C LEU A 295 7.83 -20.36 -23.40
N THR A 296 9.08 -20.72 -23.11
CA THR A 296 9.60 -22.05 -23.49
C THR A 296 9.10 -23.12 -22.52
N LEU A 297 9.00 -24.37 -23.00
CA LEU A 297 8.52 -25.49 -22.18
C LEU A 297 9.33 -25.68 -20.89
N GLY A 298 10.64 -25.38 -20.92
CA GLY A 298 11.49 -25.41 -19.73
C GLY A 298 11.10 -24.35 -18.69
N TRP A 299 10.88 -23.11 -19.13
CA TRP A 299 10.39 -22.03 -18.26
C TRP A 299 8.97 -22.32 -17.74
N SER A 300 8.08 -22.86 -18.58
CA SER A 300 6.73 -23.28 -18.15
C SER A 300 6.78 -24.32 -17.04
N ILE A 301 7.60 -25.38 -17.19
CA ILE A 301 7.77 -26.41 -16.15
C ILE A 301 8.31 -25.77 -14.86
N GLY A 302 9.33 -24.91 -14.97
CA GLY A 302 9.90 -24.21 -13.82
C GLY A 302 8.88 -23.36 -13.07
N ILE A 303 8.10 -22.53 -13.79
CA ILE A 303 7.07 -21.66 -13.21
C ILE A 303 5.93 -22.47 -12.60
N CYS A 304 5.44 -23.51 -13.30
CA CYS A 304 4.39 -24.36 -12.75
C CYS A 304 4.86 -25.12 -11.51
N PHE A 305 6.12 -25.58 -11.49
CA PHE A 305 6.69 -26.28 -10.33
C PHE A 305 6.83 -25.37 -9.12
N THR A 306 7.31 -24.13 -9.31
CA THR A 306 7.44 -23.17 -8.21
C THR A 306 6.08 -22.78 -7.64
N ILE A 307 5.08 -22.52 -8.49
CA ILE A 307 3.71 -22.25 -8.03
C ILE A 307 3.12 -23.46 -7.30
N ALA A 308 3.26 -24.67 -7.86
CA ALA A 308 2.75 -25.89 -7.24
C ALA A 308 3.34 -26.10 -5.83
N THR A 309 4.67 -26.00 -5.68
CA THR A 309 5.33 -26.19 -4.38
C THR A 309 4.93 -25.11 -3.37
N MET A 310 4.88 -23.84 -3.76
CA MET A 310 4.44 -22.76 -2.87
C MET A 310 2.98 -22.93 -2.43
N CYS A 311 2.06 -23.22 -3.36
CA CYS A 311 0.64 -23.39 -3.05
C CYS A 311 0.39 -24.64 -2.19
N ILE A 312 1.04 -25.77 -2.49
CA ILE A 312 0.90 -26.98 -1.66
C ILE A 312 1.44 -26.73 -0.26
N ALA A 313 2.63 -26.15 -0.12
CA ALA A 313 3.21 -25.85 1.19
C ALA A 313 2.30 -24.92 2.01
N LEU A 314 1.80 -23.84 1.39
CA LEU A 314 0.87 -22.92 2.05
C LEU A 314 -0.46 -23.60 2.40
N GLY A 315 -1.02 -24.41 1.51
CA GLY A 315 -2.26 -25.14 1.72
C GLY A 315 -2.15 -26.14 2.89
N VAL A 316 -1.04 -26.88 2.99
CA VAL A 316 -0.77 -27.77 4.12
C VAL A 316 -0.64 -26.99 5.41
N VAL A 317 0.11 -25.88 5.43
CA VAL A 317 0.27 -25.04 6.63
C VAL A 317 -1.09 -24.49 7.10
N ILE A 318 -1.92 -23.97 6.19
CA ILE A 318 -3.25 -23.45 6.53
C ILE A 318 -4.17 -24.56 7.03
N ALA A 319 -4.19 -25.72 6.37
CA ALA A 319 -5.02 -26.84 6.80
C ALA A 319 -4.60 -27.37 8.19
N TYR A 320 -3.29 -27.50 8.42
CA TYR A 320 -2.75 -27.93 9.71
C TYR A 320 -3.09 -26.92 10.81
N THR A 321 -2.80 -25.63 10.60
CA THR A 321 -3.12 -24.59 11.58
C THR A 321 -4.62 -24.43 11.79
N SER A 322 -5.46 -24.65 10.78
CA SER A 322 -6.91 -24.68 10.93
C SER A 322 -7.41 -25.84 11.78
N SER A 323 -6.70 -26.98 11.79
CA SER A 323 -7.03 -28.14 12.62
C SER A 323 -6.63 -27.99 14.08
N THR A 324 -5.68 -27.11 14.38
CA THR A 324 -5.25 -26.82 15.75
C THR A 324 -6.12 -25.75 16.43
N LEU A 325 -6.84 -24.92 15.67
CA LEU A 325 -7.71 -23.88 16.22
C LEU A 325 -8.97 -24.49 16.85
N THR A 326 -9.23 -24.11 18.10
CA THR A 326 -10.43 -24.54 18.84
C THR A 326 -11.60 -23.59 18.57
N THR A 327 -12.76 -24.13 18.25
CA THR A 327 -14.02 -23.38 18.15
C THR A 327 -15.09 -24.09 18.97
N LEU A 328 -15.68 -23.39 19.94
CA LEU A 328 -16.80 -23.88 20.75
C LEU A 328 -18.02 -23.03 20.43
N ARG A 329 -19.11 -23.67 20.01
CA ARG A 329 -20.33 -22.97 19.62
C ARG A 329 -21.53 -23.52 20.38
N VAL A 330 -22.26 -22.64 21.06
CA VAL A 330 -23.49 -22.99 21.78
C VAL A 330 -24.66 -22.11 21.35
N VAL A 331 -25.67 -22.73 20.74
CA VAL A 331 -26.95 -22.09 20.41
C VAL A 331 -27.78 -21.98 21.69
N TYR A 332 -28.08 -20.75 22.12
CA TYR A 332 -28.81 -20.50 23.37
C TYR A 332 -30.29 -20.14 23.16
N ASP A 333 -30.74 -20.02 21.92
CA ASP A 333 -32.15 -19.71 21.55
C ASP A 333 -32.78 -20.81 20.69
N GLY A 334 -32.40 -22.07 20.95
CA GLY A 334 -32.85 -23.24 20.19
C GLY A 334 -34.33 -23.61 20.43
N ASN A 335 -34.92 -24.29 19.45
CA ASN A 335 -36.24 -24.93 19.62
C ASN A 335 -36.16 -26.12 20.61
N PRO A 336 -37.26 -26.42 21.33
CA PRO A 336 -37.23 -27.35 22.46
C PRO A 336 -37.15 -28.82 22.00
N GLY A 337 -37.35 -29.07 20.70
CA GLY A 337 -37.28 -30.39 20.07
C GLY A 337 -35.92 -30.73 19.48
N THR A 338 -34.97 -29.77 19.44
CA THR A 338 -33.58 -30.08 19.12
C THR A 338 -32.76 -30.28 20.38
N GLU A 339 -33.01 -29.56 21.48
CA GLU A 339 -32.28 -29.74 22.73
C GLU A 339 -33.14 -29.30 23.93
N SER A 340 -33.72 -30.28 24.62
CA SER A 340 -34.55 -30.10 25.82
C SER A 340 -33.76 -29.56 27.02
N ALA A 341 -34.46 -28.93 27.97
CA ALA A 341 -33.95 -28.35 29.23
C ALA A 341 -32.67 -29.04 29.77
N ASN A 342 -31.57 -28.28 29.84
CA ASN A 342 -30.18 -28.76 29.75
C ASN A 342 -29.83 -29.20 28.33
N ALA A 343 -29.88 -28.24 27.40
CA ALA A 343 -29.45 -28.46 26.04
C ALA A 343 -27.95 -28.78 26.03
N VAL A 344 -27.61 -30.07 26.07
CA VAL A 344 -26.23 -30.55 26.00
C VAL A 344 -25.82 -30.58 24.54
N GLN A 345 -25.04 -29.58 24.15
CA GLN A 345 -24.33 -29.53 22.86
C GLN A 345 -22.98 -30.22 23.01
N THR A 346 -22.39 -30.62 21.90
CA THR A 346 -21.04 -31.18 21.87
C THR A 346 -19.98 -30.25 22.48
N ASP A 347 -20.24 -28.94 22.44
CA ASP A 347 -19.27 -27.89 22.82
C ASP A 347 -19.60 -27.21 24.16
N GLY A 348 -20.71 -27.58 24.82
CA GLY A 348 -21.17 -26.97 26.07
C GLY A 348 -22.64 -27.26 26.38
N ASN A 349 -23.16 -26.73 27.49
CA ASN A 349 -24.57 -26.85 27.83
C ASN A 349 -25.19 -25.52 28.23
N VAL A 350 -26.52 -25.42 28.09
CA VAL A 350 -27.30 -24.24 28.53
C VAL A 350 -28.18 -24.63 29.70
N THR A 351 -27.98 -23.98 30.85
CA THR A 351 -28.90 -24.07 31.98
C THR A 351 -30.01 -23.04 31.81
N GLN A 352 -31.25 -23.41 32.18
CA GLN A 352 -32.41 -22.52 32.06
C GLN A 352 -32.65 -22.02 30.61
N LEU A 353 -32.60 -22.93 29.63
CA LEU A 353 -32.81 -22.60 28.21
C LEU A 353 -34.13 -21.82 27.96
N SER A 354 -35.16 -22.09 28.76
CA SER A 354 -36.44 -21.37 28.72
C SER A 354 -36.30 -19.85 28.89
N ASN A 355 -35.31 -19.38 29.65
CA ASN A 355 -35.10 -17.95 29.91
C ASN A 355 -34.42 -17.27 28.72
N CYS A 356 -33.46 -17.95 28.07
CA CYS A 356 -32.77 -17.38 26.93
C CYS A 356 -33.61 -17.36 25.65
N ARG A 357 -34.62 -18.21 25.60
CA ARG A 357 -35.52 -18.26 24.46
C ARG A 357 -36.62 -17.21 24.59
N LEU A 358 -36.76 -16.40 23.56
CA LEU A 358 -37.84 -15.43 23.47
C LEU A 358 -38.95 -16.01 22.58
N ASP A 359 -40.10 -16.32 23.17
CA ASP A 359 -41.23 -16.92 22.45
C ASP A 359 -42.14 -15.88 21.81
N SER A 360 -42.31 -14.71 22.45
CA SER A 360 -43.05 -13.57 21.91
C SER A 360 -42.13 -12.41 21.53
N VAL A 361 -42.62 -11.54 20.64
CA VAL A 361 -41.99 -10.24 20.35
C VAL A 361 -42.05 -9.32 21.58
N ASP A 362 -43.06 -9.48 22.43
CA ASP A 362 -43.24 -8.65 23.63
C ASP A 362 -42.17 -8.91 24.71
N ASP A 363 -41.55 -10.10 24.68
CA ASP A 363 -40.45 -10.45 25.58
C ASP A 363 -39.14 -9.75 25.16
N ALA A 364 -39.07 -9.26 23.92
CA ALA A 364 -37.89 -8.62 23.36
C ALA A 364 -37.68 -7.21 23.94
N ASN A 365 -36.42 -6.75 23.97
CA ASN A 365 -36.04 -5.41 24.46
C ASN A 365 -36.48 -5.07 25.90
N SER A 366 -36.84 -6.07 26.71
CA SER A 366 -37.38 -5.88 28.06
C SER A 366 -36.30 -5.85 29.15
N PHE A 367 -35.10 -6.38 28.86
CA PHE A 367 -33.93 -6.41 29.75
C PHE A 367 -34.25 -6.79 31.22
N HIS A 368 -34.95 -7.91 31.39
CA HIS A 368 -35.30 -8.48 32.69
C HIS A 368 -34.40 -9.67 33.09
N THR A 369 -34.38 -10.00 34.37
CA THR A 369 -33.69 -11.19 34.91
C THR A 369 -34.27 -12.49 34.42
N ASP A 370 -35.57 -12.50 34.17
CA ASP A 370 -36.30 -13.70 33.78
C ASP A 370 -35.90 -14.15 32.36
N HIS A 371 -35.24 -13.28 31.61
CA HIS A 371 -34.62 -13.58 30.31
C HIS A 371 -33.12 -13.86 30.38
N THR A 372 -32.58 -14.13 31.58
CA THR A 372 -31.18 -14.49 31.78
C THR A 372 -31.03 -16.01 31.90
N CYS A 373 -30.15 -16.60 31.11
CA CYS A 373 -29.74 -18.00 31.22
C CYS A 373 -28.22 -18.12 31.37
N PHE A 374 -27.72 -19.32 31.71
CA PHE A 374 -26.28 -19.55 31.81
C PHE A 374 -25.81 -20.60 30.81
N VAL A 375 -24.74 -20.26 30.08
CA VAL A 375 -24.09 -21.14 29.11
C VAL A 375 -22.79 -21.63 29.72
N ASN A 376 -22.69 -22.94 30.00
CA ASN A 376 -21.47 -23.54 30.53
C ASN A 376 -20.69 -24.20 29.39
N LEU A 377 -19.47 -23.72 29.19
CA LEU A 377 -18.50 -24.26 28.25
C LEU A 377 -17.42 -24.99 29.03
N LYS A 378 -17.11 -26.22 28.63
CA LYS A 378 -15.93 -26.94 29.13
C LYS A 378 -14.94 -27.09 28.00
N LEU A 379 -13.76 -26.51 28.15
CA LEU A 379 -12.73 -26.52 27.11
C LEU A 379 -12.16 -27.95 26.95
N PRO A 380 -12.33 -28.62 25.78
CA PRO A 380 -11.80 -29.97 25.57
C PRO A 380 -10.28 -29.96 25.40
N GLN A 381 -9.75 -28.87 24.87
CA GLN A 381 -8.33 -28.63 24.63
C GLN A 381 -7.97 -27.20 25.03
N GLU A 382 -6.67 -26.93 25.15
CA GLU A 382 -6.17 -25.60 25.47
C GLU A 382 -6.52 -24.60 24.34
N VAL A 383 -6.88 -23.38 24.73
CA VAL A 383 -7.18 -22.27 23.81
C VAL A 383 -6.17 -21.15 24.07
N LYS A 384 -5.42 -20.76 23.04
CA LYS A 384 -4.38 -19.73 23.17
C LYS A 384 -4.94 -18.31 23.18
N SER A 385 -4.28 -17.43 23.92
CA SER A 385 -4.58 -15.99 23.97
C SER A 385 -4.29 -15.30 22.64
N PRO A 386 -5.11 -14.33 22.20
CA PRO A 386 -6.34 -13.87 22.83
C PRO A 386 -7.54 -14.77 22.49
N VAL A 387 -8.23 -15.27 23.51
CA VAL A 387 -9.46 -16.03 23.33
C VAL A 387 -10.59 -15.06 23.01
N ARG A 388 -11.30 -15.26 21.90
CA ARG A 388 -12.35 -14.33 21.47
C ARG A 388 -13.74 -14.92 21.68
N VAL A 389 -14.63 -14.07 22.15
CA VAL A 389 -16.06 -14.35 22.33
C VAL A 389 -16.82 -13.61 21.24
N PHE A 390 -17.64 -14.34 20.50
CA PHE A 390 -18.48 -13.85 19.44
C PHE A 390 -19.94 -14.17 19.73
N TYR A 391 -20.84 -13.35 19.21
CA TYR A 391 -22.18 -13.81 18.90
C TYR A 391 -22.28 -14.20 17.43
N GLU A 392 -23.01 -15.26 17.17
CA GLU A 392 -23.37 -15.69 15.83
C GLU A 392 -24.86 -15.48 15.62
N LEU A 393 -25.23 -14.87 14.49
CA LEU A 393 -26.60 -14.75 14.04
C LEU A 393 -26.78 -15.52 12.74
N ASP A 394 -27.75 -16.42 12.74
CA ASP A 394 -28.18 -17.15 11.56
C ASP A 394 -29.60 -16.72 11.15
N GLY A 395 -29.89 -16.79 9.85
CA GLY A 395 -31.15 -16.29 9.28
C GLY A 395 -31.29 -14.75 9.24
N TYR A 396 -30.28 -14.01 9.70
CA TYR A 396 -30.26 -12.54 9.65
C TYR A 396 -29.41 -12.03 8.47
N TYR A 397 -29.98 -11.19 7.61
CA TYR A 397 -29.37 -10.79 6.33
C TYR A 397 -28.85 -9.34 6.34
N GLN A 398 -27.66 -9.10 6.90
CA GLN A 398 -26.98 -7.79 6.83
C GLN A 398 -26.56 -7.39 5.40
N ASN A 399 -26.47 -8.36 4.49
CA ASN A 399 -26.12 -8.14 3.09
C ASN A 399 -27.33 -7.77 2.20
N HIS A 400 -28.54 -7.72 2.77
CA HIS A 400 -29.73 -7.37 2.01
C HIS A 400 -29.62 -5.93 1.48
N ARG A 401 -29.94 -5.71 0.19
CA ARG A 401 -29.81 -4.39 -0.46
C ARG A 401 -30.41 -3.25 0.35
N ARG A 402 -31.61 -3.47 0.90
CA ARG A 402 -32.33 -2.47 1.72
C ARG A 402 -31.70 -2.25 3.09
N PHE A 403 -31.07 -3.27 3.68
CA PHE A 403 -30.33 -3.10 4.93
C PHE A 403 -29.13 -2.19 4.68
N VAL A 404 -28.31 -2.52 3.67
CA VAL A 404 -27.09 -1.77 3.31
C VAL A 404 -27.39 -0.33 2.88
N SER A 405 -28.51 -0.09 2.19
CA SER A 405 -28.89 1.26 1.76
C SER A 405 -29.59 2.10 2.83
N SER A 406 -30.05 1.50 3.93
CA SER A 406 -30.85 2.20 4.94
C SER A 406 -29.97 2.81 6.04
N ILE A 407 -29.21 3.84 5.66
CA ILE A 407 -28.21 4.50 6.50
C ILE A 407 -27.85 5.87 5.91
N ILE A 408 -27.69 6.90 6.76
CA ILE A 408 -27.03 8.15 6.39
C ILE A 408 -25.62 8.14 7.00
N ARG A 409 -24.59 7.98 6.17
CA ARG A 409 -23.21 7.81 6.64
C ARG A 409 -22.65 9.02 7.37
N THR A 410 -23.09 10.23 7.02
CA THR A 410 -22.63 11.44 7.70
C THR A 410 -23.09 11.50 9.15
N GLN A 411 -24.19 10.83 9.53
CA GLN A 411 -24.64 10.77 10.94
C GLN A 411 -23.74 9.92 11.82
N PHE A 412 -22.88 9.10 11.21
CA PHE A 412 -21.95 8.24 11.92
C PHE A 412 -20.64 9.00 12.19
N THR A 413 -20.44 10.13 11.51
CA THR A 413 -19.31 11.03 11.67
C THR A 413 -19.80 12.36 12.25
N ASP A 414 -18.86 13.23 12.60
CA ASP A 414 -19.14 14.59 13.08
C ASP A 414 -19.47 15.57 11.93
N GLU A 415 -19.70 15.07 10.71
CA GLU A 415 -19.99 15.90 9.54
C GLU A 415 -21.47 16.24 9.42
N PHE A 416 -22.38 15.39 9.93
CA PHE A 416 -23.81 15.63 9.80
C PHE A 416 -24.25 16.92 10.52
N ARG A 417 -25.05 17.73 9.83
CA ARG A 417 -25.77 18.88 10.39
C ARG A 417 -27.27 18.76 10.06
N PRO A 418 -28.17 19.13 11.00
CA PRO A 418 -29.61 19.14 10.75
C PRO A 418 -30.02 19.99 9.54
N ASP A 419 -29.30 21.09 9.33
CA ASP A 419 -29.66 22.15 8.37
C ASP A 419 -29.22 21.86 6.93
N ASP A 420 -28.44 20.80 6.69
CA ASP A 420 -27.85 20.48 5.38
C ASP A 420 -28.87 19.94 4.34
N GLY A 421 -30.16 19.90 4.68
CA GLY A 421 -31.23 19.49 3.75
C GLY A 421 -31.11 18.05 3.26
N THR A 422 -30.38 17.19 3.98
CA THR A 422 -30.19 15.80 3.59
C THR A 422 -31.52 15.06 3.63
N SER A 423 -31.95 14.53 2.49
CA SER A 423 -33.22 13.80 2.41
C SER A 423 -33.16 12.53 3.27
N MET A 424 -33.99 12.47 4.31
CA MET A 424 -34.18 11.28 5.18
C MET A 424 -34.78 10.08 4.42
N LEU A 425 -34.89 10.12 3.09
CA LEU A 425 -35.35 9.02 2.26
C LEU A 425 -34.42 7.80 2.36
N GLU A 426 -33.11 8.03 2.53
CA GLU A 426 -32.13 6.95 2.71
C GLU A 426 -32.40 6.14 3.98
N CYS A 427 -32.93 6.76 5.04
CA CYS A 427 -33.24 6.08 6.30
C CYS A 427 -34.57 5.29 6.31
N TYR A 428 -35.29 5.21 5.19
CA TYR A 428 -36.56 4.47 5.15
C TYR A 428 -36.36 2.95 5.39
N PRO A 429 -37.18 2.28 6.24
CA PRO A 429 -38.35 2.80 6.95
C PRO A 429 -38.08 3.36 8.35
N MET A 430 -36.88 3.20 8.91
CA MET A 430 -36.57 3.60 10.28
C MET A 430 -36.06 5.05 10.35
N LYS A 431 -36.99 6.00 10.25
CA LYS A 431 -36.69 7.45 10.30
C LYS A 431 -36.90 8.05 11.68
N SER A 432 -38.03 7.73 12.30
CA SER A 432 -38.44 8.25 13.60
C SER A 432 -39.18 7.17 14.37
N ALA A 433 -39.23 7.32 15.69
CA ALA A 433 -39.97 6.44 16.59
C ALA A 433 -40.64 7.27 17.67
N VAL A 434 -41.75 6.76 18.21
CA VAL A 434 -42.30 7.24 19.48
C VAL A 434 -41.61 6.44 20.56
N SER A 435 -40.80 7.09 21.38
CA SER A 435 -40.13 6.43 22.49
C SER A 435 -39.97 7.35 23.68
N GLU A 436 -39.85 6.76 24.86
CA GLU A 436 -39.22 7.38 26.02
C GLU A 436 -37.72 7.53 25.82
N LEU A 437 -37.10 8.36 26.66
CA LEU A 437 -35.65 8.54 26.69
C LEU A 437 -35.09 7.71 27.84
N CYS A 438 -34.00 6.99 27.60
CA CYS A 438 -33.35 6.19 28.64
C CYS A 438 -31.89 6.58 28.85
N THR A 439 -31.43 6.55 30.09
CA THR A 439 -30.03 6.66 30.45
C THR A 439 -29.62 5.39 31.17
N ILE A 440 -28.86 4.53 30.48
CA ILE A 440 -28.36 3.26 31.04
C ILE A 440 -29.49 2.41 31.59
N GLY A 441 -30.52 2.17 30.78
CA GLY A 441 -31.69 1.37 31.17
C GLY A 441 -32.66 2.05 32.15
N ALA A 442 -32.33 3.20 32.73
CA ALA A 442 -33.29 4.01 33.49
C ALA A 442 -34.06 4.91 32.51
N CYS A 443 -35.31 4.55 32.25
CA CYS A 443 -36.16 5.23 31.28
C CYS A 443 -37.08 6.26 31.96
N GLU A 444 -37.40 7.33 31.23
CA GLU A 444 -38.50 8.22 31.57
C GLU A 444 -39.82 7.43 31.62
N SER A 445 -40.85 7.97 32.28
CA SER A 445 -42.17 7.34 32.27
C SER A 445 -42.70 7.21 30.85
N THR A 446 -43.40 6.13 30.54
CA THR A 446 -44.07 5.90 29.25
C THR A 446 -44.97 7.06 28.81
N SER A 447 -45.54 7.81 29.77
CA SER A 447 -46.32 9.03 29.52
C SER A 447 -45.51 10.20 28.93
N ALA A 448 -44.19 10.17 29.07
CA ALA A 448 -43.25 11.14 28.53
C ALA A 448 -42.71 10.75 27.13
N ALA A 449 -43.21 9.66 26.54
CA ALA A 449 -42.83 9.25 25.19
C ALA A 449 -43.16 10.35 24.16
N LYS A 450 -42.20 10.66 23.29
CA LYS A 450 -42.34 11.68 22.24
C LYS A 450 -41.92 11.12 20.89
N GLN A 451 -42.48 11.67 19.81
CA GLN A 451 -42.00 11.41 18.46
C GLN A 451 -40.61 12.05 18.31
N ARG A 452 -39.59 11.22 18.09
CA ARG A 452 -38.19 11.65 17.90
C ARG A 452 -37.61 11.03 16.64
N GLU A 453 -36.74 11.77 15.95
CA GLU A 453 -35.97 11.26 14.83
C GLU A 453 -34.85 10.36 15.34
N LEU A 454 -34.68 9.20 14.71
CA LEU A 454 -33.64 8.24 15.12
C LEU A 454 -32.26 8.81 14.77
N PHE A 455 -31.32 8.75 15.70
CA PHE A 455 -29.97 9.27 15.48
C PHE A 455 -28.89 8.27 15.94
N PRO A 456 -28.11 7.68 15.03
CA PRO A 456 -28.32 7.68 13.57
C PRO A 456 -29.62 6.97 13.15
N CYS A 457 -30.17 7.35 12.00
CA CYS A 457 -31.36 6.75 11.43
C CYS A 457 -31.04 5.56 10.51
N GLY A 458 -32.09 4.82 10.14
CA GLY A 458 -32.02 3.69 9.23
C GLY A 458 -31.98 2.33 9.93
N ILE A 459 -32.19 1.28 9.13
CA ILE A 459 -32.28 -0.11 9.62
C ILE A 459 -30.95 -0.52 10.27
N VAL A 460 -29.81 -0.16 9.66
CA VAL A 460 -28.49 -0.56 10.16
C VAL A 460 -28.31 -0.13 11.62
N ALA A 461 -28.65 1.11 11.94
CA ALA A 461 -28.49 1.67 13.28
C ALA A 461 -29.49 1.09 14.29
N ASN A 462 -30.74 0.90 13.87
CA ASN A 462 -31.86 0.67 14.78
C ASN A 462 -32.26 -0.80 14.95
N THR A 463 -31.52 -1.71 14.34
CA THR A 463 -31.64 -3.15 14.57
C THR A 463 -30.36 -3.75 15.18
N LEU A 464 -29.60 -2.94 15.93
CA LEU A 464 -28.43 -3.38 16.69
C LEU A 464 -28.75 -4.60 17.55
N PHE A 465 -27.86 -5.59 17.51
CA PHE A 465 -27.93 -6.74 18.40
C PHE A 465 -27.76 -6.31 19.86
N ASN A 466 -28.70 -6.70 20.72
CA ASN A 466 -28.81 -6.20 22.09
C ASN A 466 -28.94 -7.27 23.17
N ASP A 467 -28.61 -8.54 22.89
CA ASP A 467 -28.32 -9.47 23.98
C ASP A 467 -27.04 -9.04 24.69
N ILE A 468 -26.97 -9.38 25.97
CA ILE A 468 -25.82 -9.06 26.80
C ILE A 468 -25.16 -10.33 27.30
N PHE A 469 -23.85 -10.44 27.07
CA PHE A 469 -23.04 -11.56 27.57
C PHE A 469 -22.08 -11.08 28.66
N TRP A 470 -21.99 -11.84 29.75
CA TRP A 470 -20.98 -11.65 30.80
C TRP A 470 -20.31 -12.97 31.13
N LEU A 471 -19.01 -12.92 31.42
CA LEU A 471 -18.33 -14.03 32.07
C LEU A 471 -18.79 -14.10 33.54
N HIS A 472 -19.75 -14.97 33.86
CA HIS A 472 -20.27 -15.10 35.22
C HIS A 472 -19.17 -15.60 36.16
N GLU A 473 -18.54 -16.71 35.77
CA GLU A 473 -17.37 -17.26 36.42
C GLU A 473 -16.61 -18.17 35.48
N GLY A 474 -15.31 -18.35 35.74
CA GLY A 474 -14.53 -19.41 35.14
C GLY A 474 -13.68 -20.10 36.19
N PHE A 475 -13.39 -21.38 36.00
CA PHE A 475 -12.50 -22.14 36.86
C PHE A 475 -11.42 -22.79 36.01
N LEU A 476 -10.17 -22.41 36.27
CA LEU A 476 -9.03 -23.07 35.69
C LEU A 476 -8.74 -24.39 36.43
N PRO A 477 -8.10 -25.38 35.78
CA PRO A 477 -7.61 -26.59 36.43
C PRO A 477 -6.63 -26.33 37.58
N SER A 478 -5.97 -25.16 37.59
CA SER A 478 -5.11 -24.70 38.68
C SER A 478 -5.86 -24.32 39.96
N GLY A 479 -7.20 -24.19 39.89
CA GLY A 479 -8.04 -23.66 40.97
C GLY A 479 -8.21 -22.14 40.94
N GLU A 480 -7.59 -21.43 39.99
CA GLU A 480 -7.81 -20.00 39.80
C GLU A 480 -9.23 -19.71 39.28
N LYS A 481 -9.91 -18.74 39.89
CA LYS A 481 -11.24 -18.28 39.48
C LYS A 481 -11.14 -17.07 38.56
N LEU A 482 -11.74 -17.17 37.38
CA LEU A 482 -11.99 -16.04 36.49
C LEU A 482 -13.29 -15.34 36.86
N SER A 483 -13.26 -14.04 36.71
CA SER A 483 -14.32 -13.09 37.04
C SER A 483 -14.78 -12.32 35.79
N ARG A 484 -15.83 -11.54 35.94
CA ARG A 484 -16.41 -10.72 34.85
C ARG A 484 -15.39 -9.80 34.18
N THR A 485 -14.44 -9.26 34.93
CA THR A 485 -13.45 -8.29 34.43
C THR A 485 -12.37 -8.93 33.56
N ASP A 486 -12.22 -10.26 33.61
CA ASP A 486 -11.28 -11.01 32.78
C ASP A 486 -11.71 -11.09 31.30
N MET A 487 -13.00 -10.88 31.03
CA MET A 487 -13.51 -10.65 29.68
C MET A 487 -13.57 -9.14 29.40
N THR A 488 -12.72 -8.66 28.50
CA THR A 488 -12.73 -7.27 28.04
C THR A 488 -13.42 -7.13 26.69
N SER A 489 -14.18 -6.05 26.49
CA SER A 489 -14.86 -5.74 25.23
C SER A 489 -14.14 -4.67 24.41
N LYS A 490 -12.95 -4.23 24.83
CA LYS A 490 -12.11 -3.35 24.01
C LYS A 490 -11.26 -4.16 23.06
N GLY A 491 -10.94 -3.63 21.88
CA GLY A 491 -10.17 -4.29 20.83
C GLY A 491 -10.97 -5.32 20.02
N ILE A 492 -12.30 -5.32 20.13
CA ILE A 492 -13.20 -6.17 19.35
C ILE A 492 -13.47 -5.55 17.97
N ALA A 493 -13.47 -4.22 17.85
CA ALA A 493 -13.75 -3.52 16.60
C ALA A 493 -12.50 -3.35 15.73
N ARG A 494 -12.64 -3.59 14.41
CA ARG A 494 -11.54 -3.40 13.45
C ARG A 494 -11.20 -1.92 13.26
N THR A 495 -9.92 -1.57 13.35
CA THR A 495 -9.43 -0.20 13.19
C THR A 495 -9.11 0.11 11.72
N TYR A 496 -10.12 0.54 10.95
CA TYR A 496 -9.93 1.04 9.59
C TYR A 496 -10.14 2.57 9.52
N ALA A 497 -9.22 3.27 8.85
CA ALA A 497 -9.29 4.73 8.66
C ALA A 497 -10.51 5.20 7.83
N ALA A 498 -11.17 4.30 7.10
CA ALA A 498 -12.34 4.61 6.28
C ALA A 498 -13.68 4.60 7.06
N HIS A 499 -13.67 4.18 8.33
CA HIS A 499 -14.84 4.13 9.22
C HIS A 499 -14.56 4.95 10.47
N ASN A 500 -14.23 6.24 10.26
CA ASN A 500 -14.03 7.22 11.33
C ASN A 500 -15.36 7.60 11.96
N ASN A 501 -16.01 6.63 12.62
CA ASN A 501 -17.16 6.94 13.46
C ASN A 501 -16.69 7.94 14.52
N LYS A 502 -17.43 9.03 14.67
CA LYS A 502 -17.07 10.12 15.56
C LYS A 502 -18.33 10.70 16.17
N ASN A 503 -18.33 10.87 17.48
CA ASN A 503 -19.46 11.46 18.17
C ASN A 503 -19.69 12.90 17.68
N PRO A 504 -20.95 13.35 17.53
CA PRO A 504 -21.25 14.71 17.11
C PRO A 504 -20.71 15.70 18.14
N THR A 505 -20.06 16.76 17.67
CA THR A 505 -19.57 17.88 18.49
C THR A 505 -20.62 18.96 18.70
N TRP A 506 -21.68 18.95 17.90
CA TRP A 506 -22.84 19.81 18.05
C TRP A 506 -23.83 19.24 19.07
N ASP A 507 -24.65 20.11 19.66
CA ASP A 507 -25.61 19.72 20.69
C ASP A 507 -26.81 18.97 20.10
N VAL A 508 -26.87 17.65 20.31
CA VAL A 508 -27.94 16.79 19.85
C VAL A 508 -29.18 16.97 20.74
N SER A 509 -30.10 17.81 20.30
CA SER A 509 -31.37 18.06 21.01
C SER A 509 -32.16 16.77 21.25
N LEU A 510 -32.25 16.34 22.50
CA LEU A 510 -32.99 15.15 22.95
C LEU A 510 -34.52 15.30 22.84
N ASN A 511 -35.02 16.51 22.55
CA ASN A 511 -36.43 16.72 22.24
C ASN A 511 -36.76 16.39 20.78
N THR A 512 -35.77 16.50 19.89
CA THR A 512 -35.93 16.27 18.45
C THR A 512 -35.41 14.90 18.04
N TYR A 513 -34.24 14.53 18.57
CA TYR A 513 -33.54 13.29 18.22
C TYR A 513 -33.63 12.26 19.35
N LEU A 514 -33.64 10.99 18.96
CA LEU A 514 -33.42 9.84 19.82
C LEU A 514 -32.06 9.24 19.46
N PRO A 515 -30.99 9.64 20.17
CA PRO A 515 -29.70 9.03 19.99
C PRO A 515 -29.71 7.54 20.34
N VAL A 516 -28.92 6.74 19.64
CA VAL A 516 -28.82 5.29 19.88
C VAL A 516 -28.47 4.95 21.33
N TRP A 517 -27.65 5.76 22.00
CA TRP A 517 -27.28 5.59 23.41
C TRP A 517 -28.38 5.99 24.40
N HIS A 518 -29.43 6.66 23.94
CA HIS A 518 -30.63 6.97 24.73
C HIS A 518 -31.85 6.15 24.34
N ASN A 519 -31.72 5.28 23.33
CA ASN A 519 -32.79 4.40 22.90
C ASN A 519 -32.99 3.29 23.96
N PRO A 520 -34.21 3.03 24.46
CA PRO A 520 -34.49 1.95 25.42
C PRO A 520 -33.88 0.62 24.99
N ASN A 521 -33.94 0.29 23.70
CA ASN A 521 -33.49 -0.99 23.17
C ASN A 521 -31.95 -1.14 23.15
N MET A 522 -31.19 -0.06 23.34
CA MET A 522 -29.74 -0.03 23.08
C MET A 522 -28.92 0.72 24.14
N SER A 523 -29.57 1.45 25.06
CA SER A 523 -28.91 2.26 26.11
C SER A 523 -28.05 1.44 27.08
N ARG A 524 -28.31 0.12 27.19
CA ARG A 524 -27.49 -0.82 27.98
C ARG A 524 -26.31 -1.42 27.20
N ILE A 525 -26.28 -1.21 25.88
CA ILE A 525 -25.24 -1.71 24.97
C ILE A 525 -24.27 -0.60 24.57
N ILE A 526 -24.80 0.59 24.26
CA ILE A 526 -24.03 1.74 23.82
C ILE A 526 -23.90 2.75 24.96
N PRO A 527 -22.68 2.96 25.52
CA PRO A 527 -22.47 3.96 26.56
C PRO A 527 -22.78 5.38 26.04
N PRO A 528 -23.43 6.24 26.83
CA PRO A 528 -23.70 7.60 26.42
C PRO A 528 -22.42 8.45 26.37
N PRO A 529 -22.25 9.35 25.37
CA PRO A 529 -21.13 10.30 25.34
C PRO A 529 -21.12 11.28 26.51
N ASN A 530 -22.31 11.71 26.93
CA ASN A 530 -22.53 12.61 28.05
C ASN A 530 -23.28 11.85 29.14
N GLY A 531 -22.75 11.84 30.37
CA GLY A 531 -23.38 11.19 31.52
C GLY A 531 -22.49 10.12 32.18
N PRO A 532 -23.06 9.26 33.04
CA PRO A 532 -22.29 8.21 33.69
C PRO A 532 -21.82 7.17 32.66
N THR A 533 -20.54 6.84 32.72
CA THR A 533 -19.91 5.80 31.87
C THR A 533 -19.48 4.57 32.66
N ALA A 534 -19.63 4.63 33.99
CA ALA A 534 -19.41 3.51 34.89
C ALA A 534 -20.37 2.36 34.54
N PRO A 535 -19.88 1.10 34.54
CA PRO A 535 -20.73 -0.05 34.31
C PRO A 535 -21.72 -0.23 35.47
N TYR A 536 -22.96 -0.56 35.14
CA TYR A 536 -23.97 -0.95 36.12
C TYR A 536 -24.06 -2.47 36.04
N ILE A 537 -23.67 -3.16 37.11
CA ILE A 537 -23.71 -4.62 37.16
C ILE A 537 -24.25 -5.02 38.53
N THR A 538 -25.48 -5.48 38.53
CA THR A 538 -26.18 -6.05 39.67
C THR A 538 -25.87 -7.54 39.79
N ALA A 539 -25.94 -8.08 41.01
CA ALA A 539 -25.68 -9.49 41.26
C ALA A 539 -26.71 -10.42 40.60
N ASP A 540 -27.94 -9.91 40.39
CA ASP A 540 -29.08 -10.62 39.82
C ASP A 540 -29.24 -10.41 38.30
N TYR A 541 -28.46 -9.54 37.68
CA TYR A 541 -28.52 -9.21 36.24
C TYR A 541 -29.72 -8.35 35.79
N THR A 542 -30.47 -7.74 36.73
CA THR A 542 -31.65 -6.91 36.42
C THR A 542 -31.34 -5.66 35.61
N ASN A 543 -30.29 -4.93 35.97
CA ASN A 543 -30.00 -3.60 35.43
C ASN A 543 -28.56 -3.50 34.92
N ASN A 544 -28.17 -4.45 34.08
CA ASN A 544 -26.79 -4.60 33.69
C ASN A 544 -26.44 -3.95 32.34
N THR A 545 -25.24 -3.39 32.28
CA THR A 545 -24.62 -2.91 31.03
C THR A 545 -23.79 -3.99 30.36
N ALA A 546 -23.64 -3.90 29.04
CA ALA A 546 -22.79 -4.81 28.26
C ALA A 546 -21.29 -4.66 28.55
N TRP A 547 -20.84 -3.46 28.91
CA TRP A 547 -19.45 -3.23 29.31
C TRP A 547 -19.25 -3.51 30.79
N VAL A 548 -18.06 -4.04 31.13
CA VAL A 548 -17.67 -4.42 32.51
C VAL A 548 -16.61 -3.50 33.12
N HIS A 549 -15.99 -2.64 32.29
CA HIS A 549 -15.04 -1.61 32.69
C HIS A 549 -15.62 -0.25 32.31
N ASP A 550 -15.21 0.85 32.97
CA ASP A 550 -15.65 2.19 32.58
C ASP A 550 -15.44 2.41 31.07
N ALA A 551 -16.48 2.86 30.37
CA ALA A 551 -16.45 3.00 28.93
C ALA A 551 -15.35 3.97 28.45
N LEU A 552 -14.94 4.93 29.28
CA LEU A 552 -13.88 5.89 28.98
C LEU A 552 -12.48 5.46 29.45
N ASP A 553 -12.35 4.28 30.06
CA ASP A 553 -11.06 3.76 30.50
C ASP A 553 -10.10 3.63 29.30
N LYS A 554 -8.89 4.17 29.45
CA LYS A 554 -7.91 4.21 28.36
C LYS A 554 -7.45 2.82 27.94
N ASP A 555 -7.41 1.86 28.85
CA ASP A 555 -6.83 0.53 28.66
C ASP A 555 -7.89 -0.52 28.36
N TYR A 556 -9.10 -0.40 28.92
CA TYR A 556 -10.19 -1.39 28.81
C TYR A 556 -11.54 -0.84 28.34
N GLY A 557 -11.69 0.48 28.24
CA GLY A 557 -12.94 1.13 27.87
C GLY A 557 -13.33 0.90 26.42
N VAL A 558 -14.64 0.73 26.20
CA VAL A 558 -15.22 0.46 24.87
C VAL A 558 -15.50 1.72 24.06
N GLY A 559 -15.31 2.92 24.62
CA GLY A 559 -15.72 4.19 24.02
C GLY A 559 -17.22 4.46 24.19
N THR A 560 -17.69 5.62 23.71
CA THR A 560 -19.06 6.08 23.91
C THR A 560 -19.76 6.38 22.58
N GLY A 561 -21.09 6.35 22.57
CA GLY A 561 -21.92 6.67 21.40
C GLY A 561 -21.54 5.89 20.14
N VAL A 562 -21.40 6.58 19.02
CA VAL A 562 -20.99 5.98 17.74
C VAL A 562 -19.49 5.64 17.69
N GLU A 563 -18.69 6.13 18.62
CA GLU A 563 -17.28 5.74 18.75
C GLU A 563 -17.11 4.41 19.48
N SER A 564 -18.17 3.95 20.17
CA SER A 564 -18.12 2.70 20.93
C SER A 564 -17.80 1.49 20.05
N GLU A 565 -17.07 0.53 20.59
CA GLU A 565 -16.67 -0.66 19.84
C GLU A 565 -17.86 -1.55 19.49
N PHE A 566 -18.86 -1.67 20.37
CA PHE A 566 -20.10 -2.40 20.09
C PHE A 566 -20.84 -1.82 18.88
N TRP A 567 -20.94 -0.49 18.78
CA TRP A 567 -21.50 0.17 17.60
C TRP A 567 -20.71 -0.16 16.34
N ARG A 568 -19.39 0.02 16.41
CA ARG A 568 -18.48 -0.16 15.26
C ARG A 568 -18.51 -1.58 14.70
N VAL A 569 -18.60 -2.60 15.56
CA VAL A 569 -18.74 -4.00 15.16
C VAL A 569 -20.05 -4.25 14.40
N TRP A 570 -21.14 -3.65 14.85
CA TRP A 570 -22.45 -3.89 14.26
C TRP A 570 -22.60 -3.25 12.88
N VAL A 571 -22.22 -1.97 12.77
CA VAL A 571 -22.40 -1.20 11.53
C VAL A 571 -21.53 -1.68 10.38
N GLU A 572 -20.45 -2.42 10.68
CA GLU A 572 -19.66 -3.13 9.68
C GLU A 572 -20.47 -4.34 9.18
N GLY A 573 -21.33 -4.15 8.18
CA GLY A 573 -22.23 -5.19 7.67
C GLY A 573 -21.52 -6.51 7.26
N ALA A 574 -22.10 -7.64 7.63
CA ALA A 574 -21.63 -8.97 7.23
C ALA A 574 -22.00 -9.29 5.77
N ALA A 575 -21.13 -10.01 5.08
CA ALA A 575 -21.32 -10.36 3.67
C ALA A 575 -22.27 -11.56 3.45
N MET A 576 -22.36 -12.47 4.43
CA MET A 576 -23.12 -13.72 4.36
C MET A 576 -23.73 -14.06 5.72
N HIS A 577 -24.75 -14.92 5.73
CA HIS A 577 -25.24 -15.63 6.92
C HIS A 577 -24.74 -17.09 6.92
N PRO A 578 -24.62 -17.75 8.08
CA PRO A 578 -24.52 -17.12 9.39
C PRO A 578 -23.27 -16.24 9.49
N PHE A 579 -23.30 -15.23 10.35
CA PHE A 579 -22.13 -14.38 10.60
C PHE A 579 -21.80 -14.30 12.08
N ARG A 580 -20.51 -14.12 12.37
CA ARG A 580 -19.97 -13.91 13.71
C ARG A 580 -19.54 -12.47 13.89
N LYS A 581 -19.80 -11.91 15.06
CA LYS A 581 -19.39 -10.56 15.46
C LYS A 581 -18.69 -10.64 16.80
N PRO A 582 -17.49 -10.04 16.93
CA PRO A 582 -16.75 -10.09 18.18
C PRO A 582 -17.48 -9.27 19.24
N TYR A 583 -17.53 -9.81 20.45
CA TYR A 583 -18.22 -9.21 21.60
C TYR A 583 -17.29 -8.99 22.79
N GLY A 584 -16.35 -9.91 22.99
CA GLY A 584 -15.35 -9.81 24.06
C GLY A 584 -14.10 -10.62 23.74
N ARG A 585 -13.07 -10.45 24.55
CA ARG A 585 -11.83 -11.23 24.52
C ARG A 585 -11.29 -11.46 25.92
N ILE A 586 -10.57 -12.56 26.08
CA ILE A 586 -9.87 -12.93 27.31
C ILE A 586 -8.39 -12.97 26.95
N GLU A 587 -7.60 -12.09 27.57
CA GLU A 587 -6.17 -11.86 27.27
C GLU A 587 -5.24 -12.81 28.04
N ARG A 588 -5.62 -14.09 28.13
CA ARG A 588 -4.80 -15.14 28.75
C ARG A 588 -5.07 -16.50 28.10
N ASP A 589 -4.07 -17.37 28.16
CA ASP A 589 -4.21 -18.76 27.72
C ASP A 589 -5.18 -19.49 28.65
N LEU A 590 -6.10 -20.26 28.07
CA LEU A 590 -7.07 -21.06 28.82
C LEU A 590 -6.72 -22.54 28.66
N PRO A 591 -6.23 -23.22 29.72
CA PRO A 591 -5.86 -24.63 29.63
C PRO A 591 -7.07 -25.53 29.39
N ALA A 592 -6.81 -26.74 28.87
CA ALA A 592 -7.84 -27.78 28.75
C ALA A 592 -8.51 -28.07 30.10
N ASN A 593 -9.79 -28.44 30.08
CA ASN A 593 -10.66 -28.61 31.25
C ASN A 593 -11.02 -27.33 32.01
N THR A 594 -10.67 -26.14 31.51
CA THR A 594 -11.25 -24.89 32.04
C THR A 594 -12.76 -24.91 31.83
N THR A 595 -13.53 -24.59 32.86
CA THR A 595 -14.98 -24.41 32.76
C THR A 595 -15.29 -22.92 32.78
N LEU A 596 -16.01 -22.43 31.79
CA LEU A 596 -16.47 -21.05 31.70
C LEU A 596 -17.99 -21.03 31.71
N THR A 597 -18.56 -20.19 32.57
CA THR A 597 -20.00 -19.97 32.64
C THR A 597 -20.29 -18.55 32.19
N PHE A 598 -21.02 -18.40 31.08
CA PHE A 598 -21.48 -17.12 30.59
C PHE A 598 -22.91 -16.87 31.04
N ALA A 599 -23.18 -15.72 31.66
CA ALA A 599 -24.54 -15.24 31.85
C ALA A 599 -24.96 -14.54 30.56
N VAL A 600 -26.09 -14.97 29.98
CA VAL A 600 -26.64 -14.44 28.74
C VAL A 600 -28.00 -13.85 29.04
N GLN A 601 -28.12 -12.52 28.93
CA GLN A 601 -29.42 -11.86 28.97
C GLN A 601 -29.94 -11.69 27.55
N SER A 602 -31.03 -12.37 27.27
CA SER A 602 -31.66 -12.44 25.96
C SER A 602 -32.66 -11.30 25.76
N ASN A 603 -32.45 -10.48 24.72
CA ASN A 603 -33.31 -9.34 24.37
C ASN A 603 -33.64 -9.28 22.87
N PHE A 604 -32.79 -9.88 22.03
CA PHE A 604 -32.89 -9.85 20.58
C PHE A 604 -33.75 -10.99 20.06
N PHE A 605 -34.92 -10.67 19.50
CA PHE A 605 -35.89 -11.65 19.02
C PHE A 605 -35.57 -12.15 17.60
N VAL A 606 -35.37 -13.45 17.43
CA VAL A 606 -34.99 -14.06 16.14
C VAL A 606 -36.09 -14.89 15.47
N ARG A 607 -37.15 -15.24 16.20
CA ARG A 607 -38.19 -16.16 15.70
C ARG A 607 -39.05 -15.56 14.59
N SER A 608 -39.20 -14.23 14.56
CA SER A 608 -39.92 -13.52 13.48
C SER A 608 -39.37 -13.82 12.09
N PHE A 609 -38.08 -14.16 11.99
CA PHE A 609 -37.40 -14.50 10.74
C PHE A 609 -36.82 -15.92 10.72
N SER A 610 -37.28 -16.80 11.62
CA SER A 610 -36.79 -18.19 11.75
C SER A 610 -35.27 -18.30 11.91
N GLY A 611 -34.66 -17.30 12.57
CA GLY A 611 -33.22 -17.28 12.82
C GLY A 611 -32.82 -18.05 14.06
N THR A 612 -31.51 -18.09 14.32
CA THR A 612 -30.94 -18.59 15.58
C THR A 612 -29.81 -17.68 16.04
N LYS A 613 -29.55 -17.70 17.35
CA LYS A 613 -28.44 -16.98 17.98
C LYS A 613 -27.59 -17.92 18.82
N ALA A 614 -26.29 -17.77 18.70
CA ALA A 614 -25.32 -18.62 19.38
C ALA A 614 -24.18 -17.80 19.98
N LEU A 615 -23.67 -18.28 21.11
CA LEU A 615 -22.44 -17.79 21.72
C LEU A 615 -21.30 -18.68 21.21
N VAL A 616 -20.26 -18.05 20.66
CA VAL A 616 -19.11 -18.74 20.09
C VAL A 616 -17.85 -18.28 20.78
N LEU A 617 -17.06 -19.22 21.29
CA LEU A 617 -15.74 -18.98 21.82
C LEU A 617 -14.72 -19.63 20.88
N GLU A 618 -13.83 -18.86 20.29
CA GLU A 618 -12.86 -19.37 19.32
C GLU A 618 -11.46 -18.78 19.50
N GLU A 619 -10.47 -19.60 19.13
CA GLU A 619 -9.11 -19.16 18.89
C GLU A 619 -8.98 -18.56 17.49
N VAL A 620 -8.22 -17.45 17.37
CA VAL A 620 -7.97 -16.82 16.08
C VAL A 620 -6.49 -16.86 15.75
N GLY A 621 -6.16 -17.57 14.66
CA GLY A 621 -4.82 -17.65 14.11
C GLY A 621 -4.45 -16.43 13.25
N TRP A 622 -3.25 -16.48 12.67
CA TRP A 622 -2.71 -15.37 11.87
C TRP A 622 -3.53 -15.06 10.60
N PHE A 623 -4.28 -16.03 10.07
CA PHE A 623 -5.14 -15.88 8.90
C PHE A 623 -6.64 -15.73 9.27
N GLY A 624 -6.96 -15.66 10.57
CA GLY A 624 -8.32 -15.62 11.07
C GLY A 624 -8.73 -16.90 11.79
N SER A 625 -10.03 -17.17 11.80
CA SER A 625 -10.62 -18.37 12.41
C SER A 625 -10.34 -19.62 11.56
N ALA A 626 -10.68 -20.79 12.10
CA ALA A 626 -10.53 -22.07 11.41
C ALA A 626 -11.22 -22.04 10.03
N ASN A 627 -10.46 -22.29 8.97
CA ASN A 627 -10.92 -22.23 7.59
C ASN A 627 -10.22 -23.28 6.71
N TYR A 628 -10.81 -24.47 6.65
CA TYR A 628 -10.34 -25.56 5.79
C TYR A 628 -10.54 -25.29 4.30
N LEU A 629 -11.52 -24.45 3.93
CA LEU A 629 -11.81 -24.14 2.53
C LEU A 629 -10.66 -23.38 1.88
N LEU A 630 -10.04 -22.45 2.61
CA LEU A 630 -8.85 -21.73 2.13
C LEU A 630 -7.66 -22.68 1.94
N GLY A 631 -7.42 -23.59 2.88
CA GLY A 631 -6.39 -24.61 2.76
C GLY A 631 -6.64 -25.52 1.55
N GLY A 632 -7.86 -26.03 1.42
CA GLY A 632 -8.30 -26.85 0.29
C GLY A 632 -8.18 -26.15 -1.06
N PHE A 633 -8.46 -24.84 -1.13
CA PHE A 633 -8.28 -24.03 -2.33
C PHE A 633 -6.81 -24.02 -2.78
N PHE A 634 -5.87 -23.73 -1.87
CA PHE A 634 -4.44 -23.73 -2.19
C PHE A 634 -3.92 -25.12 -2.57
N LEU A 635 -4.40 -26.17 -1.89
CA LEU A 635 -4.08 -27.56 -2.24
C LEU A 635 -4.62 -27.92 -3.63
N GLY A 636 -5.84 -27.51 -3.97
CA GLY A 636 -6.46 -27.74 -5.28
C GLY A 636 -5.70 -27.04 -6.41
N VAL A 637 -5.40 -25.74 -6.25
CA VAL A 637 -4.59 -24.98 -7.21
C VAL A 637 -3.20 -25.60 -7.35
N GLY A 638 -2.55 -25.92 -6.23
CA GLY A 638 -1.25 -26.58 -6.23
C GLY A 638 -1.26 -27.94 -6.94
N GLY A 639 -2.31 -28.73 -6.74
CA GLY A 639 -2.53 -30.00 -7.43
C GLY A 639 -2.68 -29.86 -8.94
N ILE A 640 -3.45 -28.87 -9.41
CA ILE A 640 -3.61 -28.58 -10.85
C ILE A 640 -2.25 -28.23 -11.48
N PHE A 641 -1.47 -27.36 -10.84
CA PHE A 641 -0.14 -27.00 -11.34
C PHE A 641 0.84 -28.18 -11.28
N PHE A 642 0.74 -29.05 -10.27
CA PHE A 642 1.55 -30.26 -10.20
C PHE A 642 1.24 -31.24 -11.35
N VAL A 643 -0.05 -31.45 -11.66
CA VAL A 643 -0.46 -32.26 -12.83
C VAL A 643 0.07 -31.65 -14.13
N ALA A 644 0.02 -30.32 -14.28
CA ALA A 644 0.60 -29.63 -15.44
C ALA A 644 2.13 -29.84 -15.55
N VAL A 645 2.86 -29.85 -14.43
CA VAL A 645 4.30 -30.17 -14.41
C VAL A 645 4.55 -31.58 -14.90
N VAL A 646 3.81 -32.58 -14.41
CA VAL A 646 3.93 -33.97 -14.85
C VAL A 646 3.64 -34.08 -16.35
N PHE A 647 2.56 -33.46 -16.82
CA PHE A 647 2.19 -33.48 -18.23
C PHE A 647 3.22 -32.80 -19.14
N PHE A 648 3.69 -31.59 -18.80
CA PHE A 648 4.68 -30.87 -19.59
C PHE A 648 6.05 -31.56 -19.57
N THR A 649 6.44 -32.17 -18.45
CA THR A 649 7.66 -32.97 -18.36
C THR A 649 7.55 -34.22 -19.22
N GLY A 650 6.43 -34.95 -19.15
CA GLY A 650 6.17 -36.10 -20.01
C GLY A 650 6.21 -35.74 -21.50
N ARG A 651 5.57 -34.62 -21.88
CA ARG A 651 5.59 -34.12 -23.27
C ARG A 651 6.99 -33.71 -23.72
N LYS A 652 7.79 -33.10 -22.83
CA LYS A 652 9.19 -32.75 -23.09
C LYS A 652 10.05 -33.99 -23.35
N LEU A 653 9.79 -35.10 -22.65
CA LEU A 653 10.53 -36.35 -22.78
C LEU A 653 10.10 -37.16 -24.01
N HIS A 654 8.81 -37.24 -24.33
CA HIS A 654 8.32 -38.08 -25.41
C HIS A 654 8.44 -37.45 -26.80
N ASN A 655 8.14 -36.16 -26.97
CA ASN A 655 8.14 -35.48 -28.28
C ASN A 655 8.72 -34.06 -28.17
N PRO A 656 10.04 -33.91 -27.95
CA PRO A 656 10.69 -32.60 -27.91
C PRO A 656 10.69 -31.96 -29.30
N ARG A 657 9.91 -30.90 -29.49
CA ARG A 657 10.03 -30.02 -30.66
C ARG A 657 11.19 -29.05 -30.46
N ALA A 658 12.06 -28.92 -31.45
CA ALA A 658 13.13 -27.93 -31.43
C ALA A 658 12.55 -26.50 -31.43
N LEU A 659 13.07 -25.65 -30.54
CA LEU A 659 12.71 -24.24 -30.46
C LEU A 659 13.15 -23.51 -31.75
N GLY A 660 12.25 -22.74 -32.35
CA GLY A 660 12.56 -21.98 -33.58
C GLY A 660 12.70 -22.83 -34.84
N ASP A 661 12.22 -24.08 -34.84
CA ASP A 661 12.26 -24.95 -36.03
C ASP A 661 11.52 -24.32 -37.21
N ALA A 662 12.27 -23.97 -38.24
CA ALA A 662 11.77 -23.36 -39.47
C ALA A 662 10.90 -24.32 -40.29
N ALA A 663 11.03 -25.64 -40.13
CA ALA A 663 10.19 -26.63 -40.82
C ALA A 663 8.71 -26.53 -40.41
N ALA A 664 8.43 -25.99 -39.22
CA ALA A 664 7.07 -25.82 -38.72
C ALA A 664 6.42 -24.49 -39.11
N LEU A 665 7.08 -23.65 -39.92
CA LEU A 665 6.51 -22.43 -40.46
C LEU A 665 5.44 -22.78 -41.52
N ALA A 666 4.27 -22.16 -41.41
CA ALA A 666 3.08 -22.54 -42.18
C ALA A 666 3.30 -22.53 -43.71
N TRP A 667 4.17 -21.66 -44.22
CA TRP A 667 4.48 -21.57 -45.65
C TRP A 667 5.51 -22.61 -46.13
N LYS A 668 6.36 -23.13 -45.25
CA LYS A 668 7.27 -24.24 -45.58
C LYS A 668 6.56 -25.60 -45.60
N LYS A 669 5.44 -25.70 -44.89
CA LYS A 669 4.60 -26.90 -44.85
C LYS A 669 3.80 -27.15 -46.13
N LYS A 670 3.66 -26.14 -47.00
CA LYS A 670 2.95 -26.22 -48.29
C LYS A 670 3.86 -26.51 -49.49
N THR A 671 5.18 -26.56 -49.27
CA THR A 671 6.20 -26.73 -50.33
C THR A 671 6.82 -28.13 -50.36
N GLN A 672 6.30 -29.06 -49.56
CA GLN A 672 6.41 -30.51 -49.71
C GLN A 672 5.03 -31.04 -50.05
#